data_AF-A0A1H9C797-F1
#
_entry.id   AF-A0A1H9C797-F1
#
_cell.length_a   1.000
_cell.length_b   1.000
_cell.length_c   1.000
_cell.angle_alpha   90.00
_cell.angle_beta   90.00
_cell.angle_gamma   90.00
#
_symmetry.space_group_name_H-M   'P 1'
#
loop_
_entity.id
_entity.type
_entity.pdbx_description
1 polymer ?
#
loop_
_entity_poly.entity_id
_entity_poly.type
_entity_poly.pdbx_seq_one_letter_code
_entity_poly.pdbx_strand_id
1 'polypeptide(L)'
;MVFSTIFRSFTTVTQAAILSADFDVMFSRLSVPIMLVDDKSSLLNINSSGADLFRMQPEELRGQFWAGLDAQLTLIQWRQRLQQLRSQPFLHYETDILTENEFLRPVHVELCRIGENQVLIRLTDKLPDRLREGQIELLSESTQTGFWFYNRVDRHWYVSPVAGKLLGLSEGFVNEEIIESFQRNLNPTDWKKVQEVATKTLEKNETFDHLLRIEGEEGSAMVKISGRSVRNALHVTLVYGIVELDNKYKEQPGEQQHISGELAMFSIDQARDMIFWTGPDGSVSYVNQTVCNKLKYSQEEMKDIQVFDFVRDFGPDDIEALYTNLREIKSLESEFTLISREGKEIEISAVVNYLRFGDKEYACSFCRDISKRKAKDQRRKLSEFTIDRSVEMVVWSNPDGSVHFVNNTFLEVTGYTAKEAKELNLEDVFTHITAENMPEMWKTLRGSGSLTKEVVMRRKDGSLLPVGATLNHLVFEDREFSCSLFRDLSMKKRRDTTIELSHMALDSAGDCILWLDAEYRVNYLNQTLLNLLNNPKEEMIGQELYRIFPSLSPSDIVPNSVLDIAFDAGAAGTRHLNLNCTGLEHDGEQYYMLVGRDITRMSERQEQLEEAYTEIRGLQDRLQEENISLREEVNTKYNINKIITVSPKYQKVLRQIGRVADTDATVLITGETGTGKELLARAVHQLSDRVDYPMIKVNCAALPENLIESELFGHEKGAFTGALARKKGRFEVADTGTLFLDEVGECPLDLQTKLLRVLQEGEFERVGGSETIKVDVRLVAATNRDLEEMVADGRFRADLYYRLNVFPISNLPLRERTEDIPVLVEHFVQKFSLKQGKTISKISKGDMEKLRNYPFPGNVRELENMIERAVILTDSETLNIRIDPIRPQAAGGSQRLLTFEEMQRKHIIDALKFTGGRVTGPEGAGVLLDMNDRTLVSKMRKLGIKKREYLV
;
A
#
# COMPACT_ATOMS: atom_id res chain seq x y z
N MET A 1 -25.50 6.29 -14.14
CA MET A 1 -26.93 6.30 -14.56
C MET A 1 -27.10 6.44 -16.07
N VAL A 2 -26.70 7.55 -16.71
CA VAL A 2 -27.04 7.88 -18.14
C VAL A 2 -26.96 6.71 -19.13
N PHE A 3 -25.91 5.88 -19.08
CA PHE A 3 -25.74 4.74 -19.99
C PHE A 3 -26.83 3.65 -19.89
N SER A 4 -27.43 3.41 -18.72
CA SER A 4 -28.55 2.47 -18.61
C SER A 4 -29.83 3.04 -19.24
N THR A 5 -29.95 4.36 -19.34
CA THR A 5 -30.99 5.04 -20.13
C THR A 5 -30.71 4.87 -21.61
N ILE A 6 -29.48 5.12 -22.08
CA ILE A 6 -29.09 4.94 -23.50
C ILE A 6 -29.37 3.52 -23.98
N PHE A 7 -28.92 2.50 -23.22
CA PHE A 7 -29.18 1.10 -23.57
C PHE A 7 -30.67 0.75 -23.56
N ARG A 8 -31.46 1.28 -22.61
CA ARG A 8 -32.91 1.09 -22.60
C ARG A 8 -33.61 1.75 -23.78
N SER A 9 -33.17 2.94 -24.19
CA SER A 9 -33.64 3.60 -25.41
C SER A 9 -33.40 2.70 -26.62
N PHE A 10 -32.18 2.16 -26.80
CA PHE A 10 -31.89 1.20 -27.89
C PHE A 10 -32.79 -0.04 -27.85
N THR A 11 -33.04 -0.65 -26.68
CA THR A 11 -33.98 -1.80 -26.59
C THR A 11 -35.45 -1.45 -26.80
N THR A 12 -35.81 -0.16 -26.84
CA THR A 12 -37.18 0.31 -27.15
C THR A 12 -37.35 0.60 -28.65
N VAL A 13 -36.26 0.68 -29.41
CA VAL A 13 -36.25 0.85 -30.86
C VAL A 13 -36.45 -0.52 -31.52
N THR A 14 -37.57 -0.70 -32.21
CA THR A 14 -37.93 -1.98 -32.84
C THR A 14 -37.07 -2.31 -34.06
N GLN A 15 -37.13 -3.57 -34.51
CA GLN A 15 -36.37 -4.14 -35.65
C GLN A 15 -36.42 -3.31 -36.96
N ALA A 16 -37.39 -2.39 -37.11
CA ALA A 16 -37.52 -1.53 -38.28
C ALA A 16 -36.49 -0.39 -38.36
N ALA A 17 -35.94 0.09 -37.24
CA ALA A 17 -35.12 1.31 -37.22
C ALA A 17 -33.61 1.06 -36.98
N ILE A 18 -33.18 -0.19 -36.83
CA ILE A 18 -31.75 -0.58 -36.96
C ILE A 18 -31.30 -0.53 -38.45
N LEU A 19 -32.26 -0.29 -39.37
CA LEU A 19 -32.04 -0.09 -40.81
C LEU A 19 -32.35 1.36 -41.27
N SER A 20 -32.45 2.34 -40.35
CA SER A 20 -32.62 3.75 -40.72
C SER A 20 -31.29 4.52 -40.70
N ALA A 21 -31.15 5.50 -41.60
CA ALA A 21 -29.96 6.35 -41.66
C ALA A 21 -29.70 7.14 -40.35
N ASP A 22 -30.76 7.42 -39.58
CA ASP A 22 -30.65 8.07 -38.27
C ASP A 22 -29.92 7.20 -37.24
N PHE A 23 -30.00 5.86 -37.35
CA PHE A 23 -29.27 4.94 -36.48
C PHE A 23 -27.76 5.11 -36.68
N ASP A 24 -27.27 5.03 -37.91
CA ASP A 24 -25.84 5.17 -38.22
C ASP A 24 -25.28 6.55 -37.82
N VAL A 25 -26.05 7.62 -38.04
CA VAL A 25 -25.67 8.99 -37.63
C VAL A 25 -25.64 9.15 -36.11
N MET A 26 -26.47 8.43 -35.35
CA MET A 26 -26.46 8.49 -33.88
C MET A 26 -25.38 7.56 -33.29
N PHE A 27 -25.21 6.37 -33.85
CA PHE A 27 -24.22 5.36 -33.48
C PHE A 27 -22.78 5.86 -33.66
N SER A 28 -22.49 6.47 -34.82
CA SER A 28 -21.17 7.07 -35.12
C SER A 28 -20.80 8.28 -34.24
N ARG A 29 -21.77 8.92 -33.58
CA ARG A 29 -21.56 10.08 -32.70
C ARG A 29 -21.36 9.73 -31.23
N LEU A 30 -21.45 8.46 -30.84
CA LEU A 30 -21.22 8.04 -29.46
C LEU A 30 -19.72 8.04 -29.14
N SER A 31 -19.31 8.81 -28.14
CA SER A 31 -17.91 8.94 -27.67
C SER A 31 -17.44 7.76 -26.81
N VAL A 32 -18.01 6.56 -27.02
CA VAL A 32 -17.73 5.35 -26.25
C VAL A 32 -17.47 4.22 -27.24
N PRO A 33 -16.41 3.41 -27.08
CA PRO A 33 -16.11 2.30 -27.99
C PRO A 33 -17.25 1.28 -28.05
N ILE A 34 -17.98 1.22 -29.18
CA ILE A 34 -19.08 0.26 -29.38
C ILE A 34 -19.08 -0.34 -30.80
N MET A 35 -19.52 -1.59 -30.88
CA MET A 35 -19.74 -2.33 -32.12
C MET A 35 -21.02 -3.16 -32.05
N LEU A 36 -21.55 -3.53 -33.21
CA LEU A 36 -22.73 -4.37 -33.39
C LEU A 36 -22.34 -5.67 -34.08
N VAL A 37 -22.71 -6.82 -33.49
CA VAL A 37 -22.31 -8.16 -33.94
C VAL A 37 -23.52 -9.08 -34.07
N ASP A 38 -23.51 -9.99 -35.05
CA ASP A 38 -24.57 -10.98 -35.26
C ASP A 38 -24.41 -12.29 -34.43
N ASP A 39 -25.37 -13.20 -34.56
CA ASP A 39 -25.35 -14.51 -33.88
C ASP A 39 -24.28 -15.49 -34.42
N LYS A 40 -23.62 -15.16 -35.53
CA LYS A 40 -22.49 -15.91 -36.13
C LYS A 40 -21.13 -15.30 -35.78
N SER A 41 -21.12 -14.19 -35.04
CA SER A 41 -19.95 -13.37 -34.67
C SER A 41 -19.53 -12.33 -35.73
N SER A 42 -20.26 -12.17 -36.83
CA SER A 42 -19.94 -11.19 -37.88
C SER A 42 -20.16 -9.75 -37.39
N LEU A 43 -19.16 -8.88 -37.56
CA LEU A 43 -19.24 -7.46 -37.23
C LEU A 43 -20.13 -6.73 -38.24
N LEU A 44 -21.30 -6.28 -37.81
CA LEU A 44 -22.25 -5.54 -38.63
C LEU A 44 -21.88 -4.05 -38.71
N ASN A 45 -21.44 -3.45 -37.61
CA ASN A 45 -21.09 -2.03 -37.54
C ASN A 45 -20.15 -1.72 -36.37
N ILE A 46 -19.40 -0.62 -36.45
CA ILE A 46 -18.53 -0.11 -35.38
C ILE A 46 -18.41 1.41 -35.50
N ASN A 47 -18.36 2.13 -34.36
CA ASN A 47 -18.14 3.58 -34.35
C ASN A 47 -16.64 3.92 -34.35
N SER A 48 -16.28 5.19 -34.57
CA SER A 48 -14.90 5.65 -34.58
C SER A 48 -14.16 5.26 -33.29
N SER A 49 -14.70 5.63 -32.13
CA SER A 49 -14.12 5.26 -30.83
C SER A 49 -13.99 3.74 -30.60
N GLY A 50 -14.77 2.92 -31.31
CA GLY A 50 -14.62 1.47 -31.33
C GLY A 50 -13.43 1.04 -32.18
N ALA A 51 -13.35 1.56 -33.41
CA ALA A 51 -12.29 1.26 -34.38
C ALA A 51 -10.91 1.75 -33.91
N ASP A 52 -10.85 2.91 -33.25
CA ASP A 52 -9.65 3.51 -32.66
C ASP A 52 -8.89 2.53 -31.74
N LEU A 53 -9.60 1.67 -31.00
CA LEU A 53 -8.97 0.67 -30.12
C LEU A 53 -8.23 -0.43 -30.91
N PHE A 54 -8.75 -0.83 -32.07
CA PHE A 54 -8.12 -1.80 -32.97
C PHE A 54 -7.02 -1.19 -33.84
N ARG A 55 -6.96 0.15 -33.92
CA ARG A 55 -6.13 0.93 -34.85
C ARG A 55 -6.42 0.70 -36.35
N MET A 56 -7.55 0.07 -36.68
CA MET A 56 -8.05 -0.12 -38.05
C MET A 56 -9.16 0.88 -38.39
N GLN A 57 -9.49 1.05 -39.68
CA GLN A 57 -10.67 1.81 -40.10
C GLN A 57 -11.98 1.03 -39.84
N PRO A 58 -13.12 1.70 -39.58
CA PRO A 58 -14.42 1.04 -39.41
C PRO A 58 -14.80 0.12 -40.58
N GLU A 59 -14.43 0.51 -41.80
CA GLU A 59 -14.67 -0.23 -43.04
C GLU A 59 -13.87 -1.53 -43.14
N GLU A 60 -12.68 -1.61 -42.52
CA GLU A 60 -11.80 -2.79 -42.54
C GLU A 60 -12.24 -3.83 -41.50
N LEU A 61 -12.84 -3.36 -40.40
CA LEU A 61 -13.39 -4.21 -39.33
C LEU A 61 -14.77 -4.79 -39.71
N ARG A 62 -15.61 -4.05 -40.44
CA ARG A 62 -16.94 -4.52 -40.87
C ARG A 62 -16.83 -5.82 -41.68
N GLY A 63 -17.64 -6.81 -41.29
CA GLY A 63 -17.62 -8.15 -41.89
C GLY A 63 -16.57 -9.12 -41.33
N GLN A 64 -15.61 -8.67 -40.52
CA GLN A 64 -14.76 -9.58 -39.75
C GLN A 64 -15.54 -10.28 -38.63
N PHE A 65 -14.98 -11.33 -38.04
CA PHE A 65 -15.58 -12.03 -36.91
C PHE A 65 -15.03 -11.51 -35.58
N TRP A 66 -15.92 -11.18 -34.63
CA TRP A 66 -15.54 -10.83 -33.27
C TRP A 66 -14.77 -11.98 -32.59
N ALA A 67 -15.17 -13.23 -32.83
CA ALA A 67 -14.42 -14.44 -32.46
C ALA A 67 -13.16 -14.73 -33.31
N GLY A 68 -12.56 -13.67 -33.86
CA GLY A 68 -11.23 -13.63 -34.46
C GLY A 68 -10.46 -12.35 -34.08
N LEU A 69 -11.19 -11.27 -33.74
CA LEU A 69 -10.66 -10.03 -33.16
C LEU A 69 -10.42 -10.11 -31.64
N ASP A 70 -11.27 -10.84 -30.90
CA ASP A 70 -11.11 -11.20 -29.48
C ASP A 70 -10.19 -12.42 -29.39
N ALA A 71 -8.94 -12.20 -28.97
CA ALA A 71 -7.86 -13.18 -29.06
C ALA A 71 -8.05 -14.41 -28.15
N GLN A 72 -9.00 -14.37 -27.21
CA GLN A 72 -9.31 -15.46 -26.29
C GLN A 72 -10.67 -16.14 -26.59
N LEU A 73 -11.34 -15.75 -27.69
CA LEU A 73 -12.70 -16.17 -28.05
C LEU A 73 -12.75 -16.99 -29.34
N THR A 74 -12.89 -18.31 -29.21
CA THR A 74 -13.29 -19.15 -30.36
C THR A 74 -14.78 -19.00 -30.69
N LEU A 75 -15.17 -19.33 -31.93
CA LEU A 75 -16.59 -19.41 -32.33
C LEU A 75 -17.45 -20.33 -31.44
N ILE A 76 -16.84 -21.31 -30.75
CA ILE A 76 -17.53 -22.17 -29.78
C ILE A 76 -17.82 -21.41 -28.49
N GLN A 77 -16.83 -20.70 -27.94
CA GLN A 77 -17.03 -19.82 -26.79
C GLN A 77 -18.01 -18.68 -27.11
N TRP A 78 -18.04 -18.16 -28.35
CA TRP A 78 -19.01 -17.15 -28.75
C TRP A 78 -20.44 -17.68 -28.71
N ARG A 79 -20.68 -18.89 -29.24
CA ARG A 79 -22.00 -19.55 -29.12
C ARG A 79 -22.40 -19.80 -27.67
N GLN A 80 -21.45 -20.09 -26.78
CA GLN A 80 -21.69 -20.20 -25.33
C GLN A 80 -22.03 -18.84 -24.69
N ARG A 81 -21.30 -17.76 -25.01
CA ARG A 81 -21.60 -16.38 -24.58
C ARG A 81 -22.99 -15.93 -25.07
N LEU A 82 -23.35 -16.25 -26.32
CA LEU A 82 -24.70 -16.02 -26.87
C LEU A 82 -25.79 -16.82 -26.14
N GLN A 83 -25.50 -18.05 -25.71
CA GLN A 83 -26.44 -18.84 -24.90
C GLN A 83 -26.62 -18.26 -23.50
N GLN A 84 -25.56 -17.70 -22.90
CA GLN A 84 -25.62 -16.96 -21.63
C GLN A 84 -26.41 -15.65 -21.76
N LEU A 85 -26.26 -14.92 -22.87
CA LEU A 85 -27.07 -13.74 -23.22
C LEU A 85 -28.56 -14.04 -23.51
N ARG A 86 -28.98 -15.31 -23.53
CA ARG A 86 -30.40 -15.69 -23.53
C ARG A 86 -30.96 -15.83 -22.11
N SER A 87 -30.12 -15.93 -21.08
CA SER A 87 -30.51 -16.03 -19.67
C SER A 87 -30.13 -14.81 -18.82
N GLN A 88 -29.25 -13.93 -19.32
CA GLN A 88 -28.82 -12.70 -18.66
C GLN A 88 -28.92 -11.49 -19.62
N PRO A 89 -29.37 -10.31 -19.14
CA PRO A 89 -29.56 -9.14 -20.01
C PRO A 89 -28.24 -8.51 -20.51
N PHE A 90 -27.17 -8.69 -19.73
CA PHE A 90 -25.80 -8.26 -20.04
C PHE A 90 -24.85 -9.42 -19.73
N LEU A 91 -23.71 -9.49 -20.42
CA LEU A 91 -22.61 -10.39 -20.09
C LEU A 91 -21.29 -9.61 -20.12
N HIS A 92 -20.51 -9.70 -19.05
CA HIS A 92 -19.27 -8.96 -18.87
C HIS A 92 -18.09 -9.93 -18.86
N TYR A 93 -17.00 -9.60 -19.52
CA TYR A 93 -15.74 -10.34 -19.43
C TYR A 93 -14.54 -9.46 -19.78
N GLU A 94 -13.34 -10.01 -19.62
CA GLU A 94 -12.08 -9.35 -19.98
C GLU A 94 -11.35 -10.22 -21.00
N THR A 95 -10.68 -9.58 -21.95
CA THR A 95 -9.92 -10.25 -23.01
C THR A 95 -8.86 -9.30 -23.56
N ASP A 96 -8.04 -9.79 -24.48
CA ASP A 96 -7.22 -8.94 -25.33
C ASP A 96 -7.85 -8.90 -26.74
N ILE A 97 -7.92 -7.72 -27.35
CA ILE A 97 -8.20 -7.60 -28.78
C ILE A 97 -6.91 -7.53 -29.59
N LEU A 98 -6.91 -8.11 -30.78
CA LEU A 98 -5.82 -7.99 -31.74
C LEU A 98 -5.94 -6.66 -32.50
N THR A 99 -4.90 -5.83 -32.44
CA THR A 99 -4.82 -4.60 -33.24
C THR A 99 -4.22 -4.87 -34.63
N GLU A 100 -4.30 -3.87 -35.52
CA GLU A 100 -3.68 -3.90 -36.86
C GLU A 100 -2.20 -4.34 -36.86
N ASN A 101 -1.47 -4.03 -35.77
CA ASN A 101 -0.04 -4.29 -35.63
C ASN A 101 0.27 -5.64 -34.92
N GLU A 102 -0.68 -6.59 -34.93
CA GLU A 102 -0.64 -7.88 -34.22
C GLU A 102 -0.47 -7.78 -32.68
N PHE A 103 -0.59 -6.58 -32.10
CA PHE A 103 -0.50 -6.39 -30.65
C PHE A 103 -1.81 -6.70 -29.94
N LEU A 104 -1.68 -7.25 -28.73
CA LEU A 104 -2.79 -7.58 -27.84
C LEU A 104 -3.09 -6.41 -26.90
N ARG A 105 -4.21 -5.72 -27.14
CA ARG A 105 -4.72 -4.63 -26.30
C ARG A 105 -5.72 -5.17 -25.28
N PRO A 106 -5.44 -5.11 -23.97
CA PRO A 106 -6.37 -5.60 -22.95
C PRO A 106 -7.61 -4.70 -22.87
N VAL A 107 -8.81 -5.29 -22.88
CA VAL A 107 -10.09 -4.58 -22.81
C VAL A 107 -11.07 -5.27 -21.86
N HIS A 108 -11.94 -4.48 -21.23
CA HIS A 108 -13.19 -4.97 -20.67
C HIS A 108 -14.28 -4.97 -21.75
N VAL A 109 -15.08 -6.04 -21.79
CA VAL A 109 -16.11 -6.25 -22.81
C VAL A 109 -17.49 -6.36 -22.15
N GLU A 110 -18.39 -5.46 -22.54
CA GLU A 110 -19.81 -5.45 -22.16
C GLU A 110 -20.65 -5.92 -23.36
N LEU A 111 -21.21 -7.13 -23.28
CA LEU A 111 -22.19 -7.63 -24.26
C LEU A 111 -23.63 -7.35 -23.79
N CYS A 112 -24.50 -6.95 -24.71
CA CYS A 112 -25.94 -6.80 -24.48
C CYS A 112 -26.73 -7.23 -25.70
N ARG A 113 -27.81 -8.00 -25.54
CA ARG A 113 -28.66 -8.44 -26.65
C ARG A 113 -29.70 -7.37 -26.98
N ILE A 114 -29.62 -6.77 -28.16
CA ILE A 114 -30.55 -5.71 -28.60
C ILE A 114 -31.61 -6.18 -29.60
N GLY A 115 -31.44 -7.37 -30.19
CA GLY A 115 -32.40 -7.97 -31.11
C GLY A 115 -32.35 -9.50 -31.09
N GLU A 116 -33.16 -10.14 -31.94
CA GLU A 116 -33.21 -11.61 -31.98
C GLU A 116 -31.84 -12.23 -32.29
N ASN A 117 -31.16 -11.74 -33.33
CA ASN A 117 -29.86 -12.22 -33.79
C ASN A 117 -28.76 -11.13 -33.72
N GLN A 118 -28.91 -10.14 -32.82
CA GLN A 118 -28.01 -8.98 -32.72
C GLN A 118 -27.58 -8.70 -31.28
N VAL A 119 -26.28 -8.54 -31.10
CA VAL A 119 -25.61 -8.22 -29.83
C VAL A 119 -24.82 -6.93 -30.01
N LEU A 120 -25.10 -5.93 -29.16
CA LEU A 120 -24.25 -4.77 -29.03
C LEU A 120 -23.10 -5.10 -28.06
N ILE A 121 -21.89 -4.78 -28.48
CA ILE A 121 -20.66 -4.98 -27.70
C ILE A 121 -20.09 -3.59 -27.43
N ARG A 122 -19.90 -3.26 -26.15
CA ARG A 122 -19.12 -2.11 -25.71
C ARG A 122 -17.75 -2.59 -25.28
N LEU A 123 -16.71 -1.88 -25.72
CA LEU A 123 -15.36 -2.04 -25.20
C LEU A 123 -15.05 -0.92 -24.19
N THR A 124 -14.09 -1.17 -23.31
CA THR A 124 -13.45 -0.17 -22.48
C THR A 124 -11.99 -0.59 -22.34
N ASP A 125 -11.06 0.31 -22.68
CA ASP A 125 -9.63 0.03 -22.64
C ASP A 125 -9.18 -0.28 -21.20
N LYS A 126 -8.16 -1.12 -21.08
CA LYS A 126 -7.44 -1.39 -19.83
C LYS A 126 -5.96 -1.03 -19.88
N LEU A 127 -5.45 -0.51 -21.00
CA LEU A 127 -4.24 0.29 -20.97
C LEU A 127 -4.47 1.54 -20.10
N PRO A 128 -3.50 1.96 -19.26
CA PRO A 128 -3.67 3.11 -18.40
C PRO A 128 -3.61 4.42 -19.22
N ASP A 129 -4.78 5.02 -19.48
CA ASP A 129 -4.95 6.22 -20.34
C ASP A 129 -3.92 7.33 -20.08
N ARG A 130 -3.61 7.60 -18.79
CA ARG A 130 -2.46 8.40 -18.34
C ARG A 130 -2.00 7.94 -16.94
N LEU A 131 -0.70 8.10 -16.66
CA LEU A 131 -0.13 8.01 -15.31
C LEU A 131 -0.43 9.27 -14.48
N ARG A 132 -1.71 9.49 -14.13
CA ARG A 132 -2.18 10.56 -13.22
C ARG A 132 -1.51 11.94 -13.46
N GLU A 133 -1.79 12.53 -14.61
CA GLU A 133 -1.40 13.92 -14.93
C GLU A 133 -1.75 14.88 -13.78
N GLY A 134 -0.90 15.87 -13.55
CA GLY A 134 -0.92 16.79 -12.40
C GLY A 134 -0.04 16.37 -11.22
N GLN A 135 -0.03 15.08 -10.80
CA GLN A 135 0.78 14.69 -9.62
C GLN A 135 2.25 14.44 -9.93
N ILE A 136 2.58 13.89 -11.11
CA ILE A 136 3.96 13.53 -11.46
C ILE A 136 4.72 14.74 -12.03
N GLU A 137 4.04 15.65 -12.73
CA GLU A 137 4.65 16.86 -13.32
C GLU A 137 5.17 17.82 -12.23
N LEU A 138 4.38 18.09 -11.19
CA LEU A 138 4.80 18.88 -10.01
C LEU A 138 6.02 18.28 -9.28
N LEU A 139 6.15 16.95 -9.25
CA LEU A 139 7.32 16.27 -8.70
C LEU A 139 8.52 16.33 -9.65
N SER A 140 8.30 16.23 -10.96
CA SER A 140 9.34 16.30 -12.00
C SER A 140 10.02 17.68 -12.02
N GLU A 141 9.25 18.76 -11.97
CA GLU A 141 9.77 20.13 -11.91
C GLU A 141 10.58 20.40 -10.64
N SER A 142 10.04 20.02 -9.48
CA SER A 142 10.69 20.27 -8.17
C SER A 142 11.95 19.43 -7.91
N THR A 143 12.08 18.27 -8.56
CA THR A 143 13.26 17.39 -8.45
C THR A 143 14.25 17.53 -9.61
N GLN A 144 13.93 18.32 -10.64
CA GLN A 144 14.64 18.37 -11.92
C GLN A 144 14.84 16.97 -12.57
N THR A 145 14.03 15.99 -12.17
CA THR A 145 14.08 14.62 -12.67
C THR A 145 13.00 14.44 -13.73
N GLY A 146 13.41 14.30 -14.99
CA GLY A 146 12.49 14.06 -16.10
C GLY A 146 11.83 12.68 -16.01
N PHE A 147 10.59 12.51 -16.50
CA PHE A 147 9.94 11.21 -16.65
C PHE A 147 9.44 10.97 -18.09
N TRP A 148 9.38 9.71 -18.49
CA TRP A 148 8.93 9.30 -19.82
C TRP A 148 8.23 7.95 -19.80
N PHE A 149 7.42 7.67 -20.83
CA PHE A 149 6.95 6.32 -21.13
C PHE A 149 6.77 6.09 -22.64
N TYR A 150 6.82 4.82 -23.05
CA TYR A 150 6.54 4.34 -24.40
C TYR A 150 5.45 3.28 -24.34
N ASN A 151 4.28 3.58 -24.90
CA ASN A 151 3.21 2.60 -25.10
C ASN A 151 3.49 1.87 -26.43
N ARG A 152 3.80 0.57 -26.35
CA ARG A 152 4.14 -0.24 -27.52
C ARG A 152 2.93 -0.58 -28.39
N VAL A 153 1.76 -0.74 -27.78
CA VAL A 153 0.51 -1.08 -28.48
C VAL A 153 0.04 0.07 -29.38
N ASP A 154 0.19 1.30 -28.88
CA ASP A 154 -0.17 2.52 -29.61
C ASP A 154 1.02 3.18 -30.33
N ARG A 155 2.25 2.70 -30.13
CA ARG A 155 3.54 3.29 -30.56
C ARG A 155 3.82 4.74 -30.12
N HIS A 156 3.05 5.30 -29.19
CA HIS A 156 3.27 6.67 -28.73
C HIS A 156 4.31 6.71 -27.59
N TRP A 157 5.27 7.62 -27.71
CA TRP A 157 6.05 8.08 -26.56
C TRP A 157 5.29 9.21 -25.85
N TYR A 158 5.51 9.35 -24.55
CA TYR A 158 5.23 10.55 -23.77
C TYR A 158 6.52 10.93 -23.04
N VAL A 159 6.86 12.23 -23.06
CA VAL A 159 8.05 12.78 -22.43
C VAL A 159 7.64 14.04 -21.65
N SER A 160 7.94 14.09 -20.35
CA SER A 160 7.62 15.26 -19.51
C SER A 160 8.44 16.49 -19.92
N PRO A 161 8.00 17.72 -19.62
CA PRO A 161 8.76 18.95 -19.93
C PRO A 161 10.24 18.89 -19.51
N VAL A 162 10.49 18.41 -18.29
CA VAL A 162 11.85 18.26 -17.73
C VAL A 162 12.65 17.18 -18.48
N ALA A 163 12.04 16.06 -18.86
CA ALA A 163 12.71 15.05 -19.69
C ALA A 163 12.97 15.56 -21.11
N GLY A 164 12.04 16.32 -21.71
CA GLY A 164 12.20 16.94 -23.01
C GLY A 164 13.42 17.86 -23.03
N LYS A 165 13.52 18.75 -22.03
CA LYS A 165 14.68 19.63 -21.87
C LYS A 165 16.00 18.87 -21.66
N LEU A 166 16.02 17.81 -20.85
CA LEU A 166 17.24 17.02 -20.58
C LEU A 166 17.69 16.16 -21.78
N LEU A 167 16.78 15.77 -22.66
CA LEU A 167 17.07 14.92 -23.84
C LEU A 167 17.15 15.72 -25.17
N GLY A 168 16.79 17.00 -25.16
CA GLY A 168 16.71 17.87 -26.34
C GLY A 168 15.53 17.52 -27.26
N LEU A 169 14.35 17.27 -26.67
CA LEU A 169 13.11 16.86 -27.34
C LEU A 169 11.95 17.80 -26.99
N SER A 170 10.96 17.89 -27.89
CA SER A 170 9.70 18.60 -27.64
C SER A 170 8.84 17.87 -26.60
N GLU A 171 8.16 18.65 -25.77
CA GLU A 171 7.36 18.16 -24.63
C GLU A 171 6.05 17.47 -25.05
N GLY A 172 5.56 16.52 -24.24
CA GLY A 172 4.24 15.90 -24.39
C GLY A 172 4.24 14.54 -25.09
N PHE A 173 3.25 14.28 -25.94
CA PHE A 173 3.17 13.05 -26.74
C PHE A 173 4.01 13.16 -28.02
N VAL A 174 4.79 12.11 -28.30
CA VAL A 174 5.94 12.14 -29.19
C VAL A 174 5.87 10.96 -30.18
N ASN A 175 5.96 11.27 -31.47
CA ASN A 175 5.88 10.32 -32.59
C ASN A 175 7.28 9.89 -33.10
N GLU A 176 7.33 8.89 -33.99
CA GLU A 176 8.58 8.29 -34.51
C GLU A 176 9.56 9.34 -35.10
N GLU A 177 9.07 10.43 -35.72
CA GLU A 177 9.89 11.52 -36.30
C GLU A 177 10.83 12.21 -35.30
N ILE A 178 10.47 12.24 -34.00
CA ILE A 178 11.24 12.92 -32.95
C ILE A 178 12.31 11.98 -32.35
N ILE A 179 12.17 10.66 -32.53
CA ILE A 179 13.22 9.68 -32.17
C ILE A 179 14.50 9.96 -32.99
N GLU A 180 14.37 10.45 -34.23
CA GLU A 180 15.52 10.94 -35.00
C GLU A 180 16.22 12.12 -34.32
N SER A 181 15.47 13.03 -33.68
CA SER A 181 16.06 14.15 -32.94
C SER A 181 16.86 13.65 -31.74
N PHE A 182 16.35 12.67 -31.01
CA PHE A 182 17.08 12.02 -29.92
C PHE A 182 18.35 11.32 -30.42
N GLN A 183 18.28 10.64 -31.57
CA GLN A 183 19.43 10.02 -32.21
C GLN A 183 20.50 11.05 -32.65
N ARG A 184 20.10 12.23 -33.14
CA ARG A 184 21.03 13.32 -33.54
C ARG A 184 21.77 13.90 -32.34
N ASN A 185 21.13 13.98 -31.18
CA ASN A 185 21.69 14.50 -29.94
C ASN A 185 22.62 13.50 -29.21
N LEU A 186 22.86 12.31 -29.77
CA LEU A 186 23.66 11.23 -29.17
C LEU A 186 24.83 10.84 -30.07
N ASN A 187 26.00 10.60 -29.47
CA ASN A 187 27.11 10.02 -30.21
C ASN A 187 26.78 8.57 -30.67
N PRO A 188 27.30 8.08 -31.81
CA PRO A 188 26.92 6.77 -32.37
C PRO A 188 27.15 5.58 -31.43
N THR A 189 28.13 5.67 -30.53
CA THR A 189 28.43 4.64 -29.52
C THR A 189 27.32 4.52 -28.49
N ASP A 190 26.81 5.65 -28.00
CA ASP A 190 25.76 5.70 -26.98
C ASP A 190 24.38 5.45 -27.59
N TRP A 191 24.11 5.93 -28.81
CA TRP A 191 22.92 5.52 -29.56
C TRP A 191 22.83 4.00 -29.72
N LYS A 192 23.95 3.33 -30.07
CA LYS A 192 23.98 1.86 -30.15
C LYS A 192 23.67 1.19 -28.80
N LYS A 193 24.15 1.74 -27.67
CA LYS A 193 23.79 1.24 -26.33
C LYS A 193 22.28 1.40 -26.08
N VAL A 194 21.70 2.57 -26.39
CA VAL A 194 20.26 2.82 -26.27
C VAL A 194 19.46 1.80 -27.08
N GLN A 195 19.86 1.50 -28.31
CA GLN A 195 19.25 0.45 -29.12
C GLN A 195 19.36 -0.94 -28.47
N GLU A 196 20.56 -1.36 -28.04
CA GLU A 196 20.76 -2.66 -27.38
C GLU A 196 19.95 -2.81 -26.07
N VAL A 197 19.72 -1.72 -25.34
CA VAL A 197 18.95 -1.66 -24.09
C VAL A 197 17.45 -1.65 -24.36
N ALA A 198 16.99 -0.86 -25.34
CA ALA A 198 15.60 -0.81 -25.76
C ALA A 198 15.12 -2.18 -26.26
N THR A 199 15.89 -2.86 -27.12
CA THR A 199 15.58 -4.22 -27.59
C THR A 199 15.44 -5.20 -26.43
N LYS A 200 16.42 -5.26 -25.51
CA LYS A 200 16.36 -6.15 -24.32
C LYS A 200 15.13 -5.85 -23.46
N THR A 201 14.80 -4.58 -23.24
CA THR A 201 13.67 -4.16 -22.39
C THR A 201 12.29 -4.38 -23.06
N LEU A 202 12.23 -4.39 -24.38
CA LEU A 202 11.03 -4.74 -25.15
C LEU A 202 10.84 -6.27 -25.32
N GLU A 203 11.91 -7.06 -25.18
CA GLU A 203 11.87 -8.52 -25.20
C GLU A 203 11.67 -9.13 -23.81
N LYS A 204 12.11 -8.45 -22.74
CA LYS A 204 12.13 -8.99 -21.36
C LYS A 204 11.63 -8.01 -20.31
N ASN A 205 11.15 -8.56 -19.20
CA ASN A 205 10.78 -7.81 -17.97
C ASN A 205 12.03 -7.50 -17.13
N GLU A 206 12.90 -6.66 -17.68
CA GLU A 206 14.16 -6.22 -17.07
C GLU A 206 14.10 -4.70 -16.75
N THR A 207 14.93 -4.26 -15.82
CA THR A 207 15.15 -2.84 -15.48
C THR A 207 16.51 -2.39 -16.02
N PHE A 208 16.62 -1.17 -16.52
CA PHE A 208 17.90 -0.62 -17.01
C PHE A 208 18.26 0.71 -16.36
N ASP A 209 19.54 1.03 -16.35
CA ASP A 209 20.15 2.27 -15.88
C ASP A 209 21.44 2.50 -16.68
N HIS A 210 21.55 3.64 -17.39
CA HIS A 210 22.68 3.97 -18.26
C HIS A 210 23.00 5.46 -18.27
N LEU A 211 24.30 5.78 -18.22
CA LEU A 211 24.83 7.10 -18.57
C LEU A 211 25.04 7.22 -20.09
N LEU A 212 24.55 8.32 -20.65
CA LEU A 212 24.65 8.74 -22.05
C LEU A 212 25.34 10.10 -22.11
N ARG A 213 26.13 10.38 -23.15
CA ARG A 213 26.58 11.74 -23.45
C ARG A 213 25.66 12.38 -24.49
N ILE A 214 24.90 13.39 -24.06
CA ILE A 214 23.97 14.14 -24.91
C ILE A 214 24.64 15.44 -25.35
N GLU A 215 24.55 15.75 -26.64
CA GLU A 215 25.07 16.97 -27.26
C GLU A 215 23.89 17.89 -27.58
N GLY A 216 23.81 19.05 -26.90
CA GLY A 216 22.76 20.05 -27.06
C GLY A 216 23.34 21.45 -27.32
N GLU A 217 22.47 22.45 -27.49
CA GLU A 217 22.85 23.80 -27.92
C GLU A 217 23.81 24.53 -26.94
N GLU A 218 23.75 24.20 -25.65
CA GLU A 218 24.62 24.76 -24.60
C GLU A 218 25.93 23.95 -24.37
N GLY A 219 26.10 22.79 -25.04
CA GLY A 219 27.27 21.93 -24.93
C GLY A 219 26.94 20.45 -24.71
N SER A 220 27.96 19.65 -24.35
CA SER A 220 27.78 18.21 -24.11
C SER A 220 27.61 17.90 -22.62
N ALA A 221 26.47 17.32 -22.23
CA ALA A 221 26.17 16.90 -20.88
C ALA A 221 26.27 15.36 -20.73
N MET A 222 26.63 14.89 -19.53
CA MET A 222 26.47 13.49 -19.16
C MET A 222 25.11 13.31 -18.49
N VAL A 223 24.21 12.59 -19.14
CA VAL A 223 22.82 12.39 -18.71
C VAL A 223 22.57 10.91 -18.40
N LYS A 224 22.00 10.60 -17.26
CA LYS A 224 21.66 9.24 -16.82
C LYS A 224 20.18 8.97 -17.07
N ILE A 225 19.86 7.85 -17.72
CA ILE A 225 18.49 7.40 -18.01
C ILE A 225 18.26 6.00 -17.42
N SER A 226 17.11 5.80 -16.77
CA SER A 226 16.70 4.49 -16.26
C SER A 226 15.24 4.18 -16.59
N GLY A 227 14.85 2.90 -16.57
CA GLY A 227 13.48 2.50 -16.90
C GLY A 227 13.17 1.02 -16.71
N ARG A 228 11.90 0.66 -16.91
CA ARG A 228 11.34 -0.69 -16.73
C ARG A 228 10.19 -0.98 -17.70
N SER A 229 10.06 -2.22 -18.14
CA SER A 229 8.91 -2.72 -18.90
C SER A 229 7.76 -3.30 -18.04
N VAL A 230 6.54 -3.14 -18.54
CA VAL A 230 5.30 -3.78 -18.08
C VAL A 230 4.81 -4.72 -19.18
N ARG A 231 4.34 -5.91 -18.82
CA ARG A 231 3.87 -6.93 -19.76
C ARG A 231 2.45 -7.41 -19.45
N ASN A 232 1.71 -7.78 -20.50
CA ASN A 232 0.56 -8.68 -20.37
C ASN A 232 1.03 -10.16 -20.41
N ALA A 233 0.13 -11.09 -20.71
CA ALA A 233 0.45 -12.52 -20.73
C ALA A 233 1.42 -12.95 -21.85
N LEU A 234 1.59 -12.14 -22.90
CA LEU A 234 2.33 -12.52 -24.12
C LEU A 234 3.38 -11.48 -24.56
N HIS A 235 3.18 -10.19 -24.31
CA HIS A 235 4.07 -9.11 -24.78
C HIS A 235 4.30 -8.02 -23.73
N VAL A 236 5.43 -7.31 -23.84
CA VAL A 236 5.64 -5.99 -23.19
C VAL A 236 4.70 -4.98 -23.85
N THR A 237 3.83 -4.34 -23.06
CA THR A 237 2.81 -3.37 -23.53
C THR A 237 3.22 -1.92 -23.30
N LEU A 238 3.96 -1.65 -22.22
CA LEU A 238 4.40 -0.31 -21.81
C LEU A 238 5.85 -0.38 -21.28
N VAL A 239 6.64 0.65 -21.53
CA VAL A 239 7.95 0.88 -20.89
C VAL A 239 7.94 2.28 -20.28
N TYR A 240 8.50 2.50 -19.09
CA TYR A 240 8.51 3.81 -18.43
C TYR A 240 9.80 4.05 -17.62
N GLY A 241 10.18 5.31 -17.38
CA GLY A 241 11.47 5.65 -16.79
C GLY A 241 11.73 7.13 -16.45
N ILE A 242 12.96 7.46 -16.05
CA ILE A 242 13.42 8.79 -15.55
C ILE A 242 14.83 9.23 -16.03
N VAL A 243 15.25 10.50 -15.79
CA VAL A 243 16.45 11.18 -16.38
C VAL A 243 17.20 12.18 -15.41
N GLU A 244 18.57 12.19 -15.31
CA GLU A 244 19.49 13.02 -14.39
C GLU A 244 21.01 13.24 -14.88
N LEU A 245 22.08 13.72 -14.13
CA LEU A 245 23.46 14.29 -14.62
C LEU A 245 24.89 13.95 -13.85
N ASP A 246 26.22 14.03 -14.40
CA ASP A 246 27.65 13.63 -13.79
C ASP A 246 29.14 14.18 -14.32
N ASN A 247 30.39 14.04 -13.65
CA ASN A 247 31.90 14.31 -14.11
C ASN A 247 33.27 13.93 -13.23
N LYS A 248 34.64 13.86 -13.68
CA LYS A 248 35.98 13.29 -13.00
C LYS A 248 37.57 13.58 -13.47
N TYR A 249 38.74 13.26 -12.73
CA TYR A 249 40.28 12.87 -13.04
C TYR A 249 41.73 13.64 -12.67
N LYS A 250 43.03 13.04 -12.57
CA LYS A 250 44.51 13.61 -12.26
C LYS A 250 45.91 12.71 -12.35
N GLU A 251 47.27 13.16 -12.36
CA GLU A 251 48.68 12.37 -12.42
C GLU A 251 50.20 12.91 -11.91
N GLN A 252 51.49 12.45 -12.35
CA GLN A 252 52.86 12.08 -11.62
C GLN A 252 54.48 12.55 -11.96
N PRO A 253 55.76 11.85 -11.87
CA PRO A 253 57.22 12.26 -11.34
C PRO A 253 58.73 11.78 -11.93
N GLY A 254 60.01 11.90 -11.30
CA GLY A 254 61.49 11.47 -11.77
C GLY A 254 62.93 11.52 -10.90
N GLU A 255 64.24 11.15 -11.35
CA GLU A 255 65.69 11.09 -10.65
C GLU A 255 67.11 11.16 -11.52
N GLN A 256 68.51 10.90 -11.33
CA GLN A 256 69.70 10.29 -10.46
C GLN A 256 71.31 10.61 -10.84
N GLN A 257 72.51 10.18 -10.18
CA GLN A 257 74.06 10.47 -10.49
C GLN A 257 75.37 9.66 -9.85
N HIS A 258 76.74 9.75 -10.24
CA HIS A 258 78.08 9.10 -9.64
C HIS A 258 79.65 9.51 -10.07
N ILE A 259 80.85 9.08 -9.44
CA ILE A 259 82.39 9.29 -9.83
C ILE A 259 83.66 8.48 -9.12
N SER A 260 85.03 8.52 -9.51
CA SER A 260 86.34 7.86 -8.88
C SER A 260 87.90 8.27 -9.26
N GLY A 261 89.09 7.67 -8.77
CA GLY A 261 90.61 7.95 -9.12
C GLY A 261 91.94 7.24 -8.42
N GLU A 262 93.30 7.45 -8.81
CA GLU A 262 94.64 6.76 -8.38
C GLU A 262 95.10 6.91 -6.90
N LEU A 263 94.64 7.95 -6.22
CA LEU A 263 95.11 8.37 -4.88
C LEU A 263 95.07 7.25 -3.80
N ALA A 264 94.34 6.16 -4.07
CA ALA A 264 94.29 4.86 -3.42
C ALA A 264 95.33 4.59 -2.31
N MET A 265 96.61 4.33 -2.62
CA MET A 265 97.56 3.84 -1.60
C MET A 265 97.83 4.89 -0.50
N PHE A 266 97.99 6.15 -0.87
CA PHE A 266 98.09 7.27 0.08
C PHE A 266 96.75 7.48 0.81
N SER A 267 95.63 7.34 0.11
CA SER A 267 94.27 7.38 0.67
C SER A 267 93.92 6.20 1.58
N ILE A 268 94.67 5.10 1.57
CA ILE A 268 94.52 3.95 2.47
C ILE A 268 95.23 4.22 3.80
N ASP A 269 96.48 4.67 3.77
CA ASP A 269 97.21 4.94 5.02
C ASP A 269 96.73 6.23 5.71
N GLN A 270 96.36 7.24 4.92
CA GLN A 270 95.64 8.44 5.37
C GLN A 270 94.11 8.26 5.38
N ALA A 271 93.59 7.02 5.30
CA ALA A 271 92.15 6.79 5.31
C ALA A 271 91.53 7.28 6.61
N ARG A 272 90.35 7.92 6.52
CA ARG A 272 89.51 8.22 7.69
C ARG A 272 88.87 6.98 8.31
N ASP A 273 88.86 5.89 7.56
CA ASP A 273 88.45 4.57 8.01
C ASP A 273 89.66 3.83 8.60
N MET A 274 89.42 3.03 9.63
CA MET A 274 90.40 2.18 10.29
C MET A 274 90.65 0.96 9.40
N ILE A 275 91.86 0.79 8.88
CA ILE A 275 92.19 -0.33 8.01
C ILE A 275 93.22 -1.20 8.72
N PHE A 276 92.89 -2.47 8.94
CA PHE A 276 93.80 -3.46 9.52
C PHE A 276 93.66 -4.82 8.83
N TRP A 277 94.76 -5.56 8.73
CA TRP A 277 94.77 -6.88 8.12
C TRP A 277 95.19 -7.92 9.16
N THR A 278 94.44 -9.01 9.29
CA THR A 278 94.76 -10.13 10.20
C THR A 278 95.18 -11.39 9.44
N GLY A 279 95.79 -12.34 10.15
CA GLY A 279 96.03 -13.71 9.72
C GLY A 279 94.99 -14.71 10.28
N PRO A 280 94.97 -15.97 9.81
CA PRO A 280 94.01 -16.99 10.25
C PRO A 280 94.15 -17.43 11.71
N ASP A 281 95.27 -17.05 12.35
CA ASP A 281 95.63 -17.29 13.74
C ASP A 281 95.21 -16.15 14.69
N GLY A 282 94.72 -15.02 14.15
CA GLY A 282 94.43 -13.80 14.91
C GLY A 282 95.52 -12.75 14.89
N SER A 283 96.70 -13.05 14.32
CA SER A 283 97.83 -12.12 14.27
C SER A 283 97.53 -10.88 13.40
N VAL A 284 97.93 -9.69 13.85
CA VAL A 284 97.73 -8.44 13.11
C VAL A 284 98.93 -8.17 12.20
N SER A 285 98.72 -8.27 10.89
CA SER A 285 99.78 -8.14 9.87
C SER A 285 99.96 -6.72 9.33
N TYR A 286 98.93 -5.88 9.37
CA TYR A 286 98.99 -4.46 8.98
C TYR A 286 97.96 -3.64 9.76
N VAL A 287 98.28 -2.37 10.04
CA VAL A 287 97.32 -1.34 10.51
C VAL A 287 97.68 0.01 9.87
N ASN A 288 96.67 0.79 9.50
CA ASN A 288 96.86 2.19 9.09
C ASN A 288 96.92 3.14 10.29
N GLN A 289 97.37 4.38 10.05
CA GLN A 289 97.54 5.37 11.11
C GLN A 289 96.24 5.68 11.88
N THR A 290 95.08 5.54 11.25
CA THR A 290 93.78 5.79 11.89
C THR A 290 93.41 4.74 12.94
N VAL A 291 93.77 3.45 12.75
CA VAL A 291 93.64 2.40 13.79
C VAL A 291 94.42 2.81 15.04
N CYS A 292 95.72 3.10 14.89
CA CYS A 292 96.60 3.51 15.98
C CYS A 292 96.05 4.73 16.74
N ASN A 293 95.64 5.78 15.99
CA ASN A 293 95.09 7.01 16.54
C ASN A 293 93.80 6.81 17.34
N LYS A 294 92.98 5.81 16.98
CA LYS A 294 91.69 5.47 17.59
C LYS A 294 91.84 4.56 18.82
N LEU A 295 92.61 3.48 18.69
CA LEU A 295 92.74 2.44 19.71
C LEU A 295 93.81 2.74 20.78
N LYS A 296 94.67 3.74 20.55
CA LYS A 296 95.75 4.17 21.49
C LYS A 296 96.88 3.15 21.67
N TYR A 297 97.18 2.44 20.59
CA TYR A 297 98.40 1.65 20.41
C TYR A 297 99.26 2.27 19.30
N SER A 298 100.58 2.07 19.38
CA SER A 298 101.51 2.35 18.29
C SER A 298 101.46 1.28 17.18
N GLN A 299 101.98 1.59 15.99
CA GLN A 299 102.05 0.64 14.87
C GLN A 299 103.04 -0.53 15.10
N GLU A 300 103.83 -0.48 16.18
CA GLU A 300 104.66 -1.60 16.63
C GLU A 300 103.89 -2.47 17.63
N GLU A 301 103.32 -1.87 18.69
CA GLU A 301 102.44 -2.59 19.64
C GLU A 301 101.26 -3.31 18.95
N MET A 302 100.67 -2.71 17.91
CA MET A 302 99.58 -3.32 17.15
C MET A 302 99.96 -4.62 16.42
N LYS A 303 101.25 -4.99 16.30
CA LYS A 303 101.70 -6.25 15.66
C LYS A 303 101.86 -7.40 16.66
N ASP A 304 102.08 -7.07 17.93
CA ASP A 304 102.31 -8.04 19.00
C ASP A 304 101.02 -8.46 19.72
N ILE A 305 99.90 -7.75 19.46
CA ILE A 305 98.55 -8.09 19.94
C ILE A 305 97.76 -8.88 18.90
N GLN A 306 96.74 -9.60 19.37
CA GLN A 306 95.79 -10.34 18.55
C GLN A 306 94.54 -9.52 18.27
N VAL A 307 93.80 -9.86 17.22
CA VAL A 307 92.54 -9.17 16.87
C VAL A 307 91.50 -9.20 17.99
N PHE A 308 91.42 -10.30 18.73
CA PHE A 308 90.49 -10.47 19.86
C PHE A 308 90.90 -9.67 21.11
N ASP A 309 92.10 -9.09 21.16
CA ASP A 309 92.49 -8.17 22.26
C ASP A 309 91.84 -6.78 22.13
N PHE A 310 91.32 -6.43 20.94
CA PHE A 310 90.70 -5.12 20.66
C PHE A 310 89.39 -5.20 19.86
N VAL A 311 88.91 -6.37 19.45
CA VAL A 311 87.53 -6.60 19.00
C VAL A 311 86.74 -7.24 20.14
N ARG A 312 85.65 -6.58 20.55
CA ARG A 312 84.76 -7.04 21.61
C ARG A 312 84.02 -8.32 21.22
N ASP A 313 83.83 -9.22 22.19
CA ASP A 313 82.96 -10.40 22.09
C ASP A 313 83.25 -11.27 20.84
N PHE A 314 84.55 -11.37 20.48
CA PHE A 314 85.09 -12.08 19.32
C PHE A 314 86.33 -12.87 19.77
N GLY A 315 86.36 -14.19 19.58
CA GLY A 315 87.40 -15.08 20.08
C GLY A 315 88.05 -15.99 19.02
N PRO A 316 88.82 -17.02 19.45
CA PRO A 316 89.48 -17.97 18.55
C PRO A 316 88.51 -18.72 17.62
N ASP A 317 87.37 -19.16 18.15
CA ASP A 317 86.34 -19.87 17.38
C ASP A 317 85.70 -18.95 16.32
N ASP A 318 85.52 -17.66 16.64
CA ASP A 318 84.94 -16.67 15.72
C ASP A 318 85.88 -16.33 14.57
N ILE A 319 87.21 -16.35 14.78
CA ILE A 319 88.16 -16.14 13.68
C ILE A 319 88.32 -17.38 12.78
N GLU A 320 88.23 -18.60 13.32
CA GLU A 320 88.14 -19.81 12.49
C GLU A 320 86.85 -19.82 11.66
N ALA A 321 85.72 -19.42 12.24
CA ALA A 321 84.45 -19.24 11.53
C ALA A 321 84.54 -18.13 10.47
N LEU A 322 85.15 -16.97 10.79
CA LEU A 322 85.38 -15.87 9.86
C LEU A 322 86.22 -16.32 8.67
N TYR A 323 87.35 -17.01 8.89
CA TYR A 323 88.19 -17.52 7.80
C TYR A 323 87.55 -18.64 7.00
N THR A 324 86.76 -19.50 7.63
CA THR A 324 85.97 -20.53 6.93
C THR A 324 85.00 -19.88 5.95
N ASN A 325 84.21 -18.89 6.42
CA ASN A 325 83.32 -18.12 5.56
C ASN A 325 84.09 -17.36 4.47
N LEU A 326 85.12 -16.58 4.83
CA LEU A 326 85.90 -15.77 3.90
C LEU A 326 86.61 -16.59 2.80
N ARG A 327 87.03 -17.83 3.08
CA ARG A 327 87.56 -18.75 2.07
C ARG A 327 86.51 -19.16 1.03
N GLU A 328 85.22 -19.14 1.37
CA GLU A 328 84.12 -19.36 0.42
C GLU A 328 83.67 -18.04 -0.23
N ILE A 329 83.10 -17.10 0.55
CA ILE A 329 82.40 -15.91 0.04
C ILE A 329 83.31 -14.75 -0.39
N LYS A 330 84.62 -14.81 -0.08
CA LYS A 330 85.68 -13.83 -0.39
C LYS A 330 85.55 -12.42 0.20
N SER A 331 84.36 -11.98 0.60
CA SER A 331 84.14 -10.70 1.28
C SER A 331 82.93 -10.80 2.22
N LEU A 332 83.02 -10.17 3.38
CA LEU A 332 81.97 -10.10 4.40
C LEU A 332 81.83 -8.66 4.90
N GLU A 333 80.61 -8.14 4.98
CA GLU A 333 80.32 -6.91 5.75
C GLU A 333 79.61 -7.28 7.05
N SER A 334 80.11 -6.76 8.18
CA SER A 334 79.50 -6.93 9.51
C SER A 334 79.83 -5.74 10.41
N GLU A 335 78.95 -5.45 11.37
CA GLU A 335 79.27 -4.51 12.44
C GLU A 335 80.00 -5.23 13.58
N PHE A 336 80.93 -4.51 14.24
CA PHE A 336 81.67 -4.97 15.42
C PHE A 336 81.88 -3.79 16.38
N THR A 337 82.23 -4.08 17.64
CA THR A 337 82.65 -3.04 18.61
C THR A 337 84.15 -3.19 18.85
N LEU A 338 84.95 -2.17 18.57
CA LEU A 338 86.37 -2.15 18.96
C LEU A 338 86.54 -1.59 20.37
N ILE A 339 87.53 -2.07 21.11
CA ILE A 339 87.91 -1.57 22.45
C ILE A 339 89.30 -0.93 22.35
N SER A 340 89.43 0.32 22.79
CA SER A 340 90.74 0.98 22.91
C SER A 340 91.51 0.51 24.15
N ARG A 341 92.82 0.77 24.20
CA ARG A 341 93.69 0.57 25.37
C ARG A 341 93.19 1.26 26.65
N GLU A 342 92.35 2.28 26.52
CA GLU A 342 91.73 3.03 27.61
C GLU A 342 90.36 2.45 28.04
N GLY A 343 89.98 1.27 27.52
CA GLY A 343 88.67 0.64 27.77
C GLY A 343 87.50 1.31 27.03
N LYS A 344 87.79 2.12 26.00
CA LYS A 344 86.75 2.86 25.27
C LYS A 344 86.23 2.09 24.08
N GLU A 345 84.93 1.82 24.08
CA GLU A 345 84.20 1.21 22.98
C GLU A 345 84.05 2.15 21.77
N ILE A 346 84.18 1.59 20.56
CA ILE A 346 84.03 2.27 19.27
C ILE A 346 83.23 1.35 18.34
N GLU A 347 82.01 1.77 18.00
CA GLU A 347 81.15 1.03 17.07
C GLU A 347 81.67 1.17 15.65
N ILE A 348 81.89 0.04 14.95
CA ILE A 348 82.38 0.01 13.57
C ILE A 348 81.46 -0.79 12.63
N SER A 349 81.38 -0.36 11.37
CA SER A 349 80.98 -1.22 10.25
C SER A 349 82.24 -1.64 9.52
N ALA A 350 82.49 -2.95 9.38
CA ALA A 350 83.69 -3.52 8.79
C ALA A 350 83.36 -4.29 7.51
N VAL A 351 84.02 -3.93 6.41
CA VAL A 351 84.08 -4.78 5.21
C VAL A 351 85.40 -5.53 5.24
N VAL A 352 85.32 -6.85 5.47
CA VAL A 352 86.46 -7.76 5.61
C VAL A 352 86.63 -8.53 4.30
N ASN A 353 87.75 -8.32 3.62
CA ASN A 353 88.03 -8.94 2.32
C ASN A 353 89.10 -10.02 2.44
N TYR A 354 88.86 -11.19 1.85
CA TYR A 354 89.83 -12.27 1.78
C TYR A 354 90.89 -11.99 0.71
N LEU A 355 92.15 -11.86 1.13
CA LEU A 355 93.29 -11.71 0.24
C LEU A 355 94.29 -12.86 0.45
N ARG A 356 94.59 -13.64 -0.59
CA ARG A 356 95.76 -14.53 -0.58
C ARG A 356 96.90 -13.87 -1.34
N PHE A 357 98.06 -13.72 -0.70
CA PHE A 357 99.27 -13.16 -1.30
C PHE A 357 100.43 -14.13 -1.09
N GLY A 358 100.82 -14.82 -2.17
CA GLY A 358 101.69 -15.99 -2.09
C GLY A 358 101.01 -17.11 -1.28
N ASP A 359 101.71 -17.62 -0.28
CA ASP A 359 101.24 -18.69 0.61
C ASP A 359 100.68 -18.19 1.95
N LYS A 360 100.41 -16.88 2.06
CA LYS A 360 99.74 -16.28 3.21
C LYS A 360 98.33 -15.81 2.87
N GLU A 361 97.41 -16.05 3.81
CA GLU A 361 96.01 -15.65 3.73
C GLU A 361 95.76 -14.50 4.73
N TYR A 362 95.12 -13.42 4.27
CA TYR A 362 94.84 -12.24 5.07
C TYR A 362 93.35 -11.87 5.00
N ALA A 363 92.81 -11.43 6.14
CA ALA A 363 91.50 -10.81 6.23
C ALA A 363 91.72 -9.28 6.30
N CYS A 364 91.52 -8.60 5.17
CA CYS A 364 91.74 -7.17 5.02
C CYS A 364 90.47 -6.40 5.41
N SER A 365 90.43 -5.93 6.66
CA SER A 365 89.29 -5.23 7.27
C SER A 365 89.35 -3.72 7.02
N PHE A 366 88.30 -3.18 6.42
CA PHE A 366 88.08 -1.75 6.20
C PHE A 366 86.92 -1.29 7.09
N CYS A 367 87.24 -0.58 8.17
CA CYS A 367 86.34 -0.35 9.30
C CYS A 367 86.01 1.12 9.50
N ARG A 368 84.73 1.50 9.35
CA ARG A 368 84.27 2.88 9.55
C ARG A 368 83.69 3.05 10.95
N ASP A 369 84.18 4.03 11.71
CA ASP A 369 83.60 4.45 13.00
C ASP A 369 82.17 4.99 12.77
N ILE A 370 81.18 4.17 13.10
CA ILE A 370 79.77 4.50 13.00
C ILE A 370 79.22 5.07 14.31
N SER A 371 79.98 5.18 15.40
CA SER A 371 79.47 5.58 16.73
C SER A 371 78.60 6.84 16.70
N LYS A 372 79.05 7.89 15.99
CA LYS A 372 78.26 9.14 15.79
C LYS A 372 77.07 8.96 14.85
N ARG A 373 77.18 8.08 13.84
CA ARG A 373 76.09 7.77 12.91
C ARG A 373 75.02 6.94 13.61
N LYS A 374 75.37 5.84 14.28
CA LYS A 374 74.47 4.95 15.04
C LYS A 374 73.68 5.77 16.07
N ALA A 375 74.33 6.68 16.80
CA ALA A 375 73.65 7.62 17.70
C ALA A 375 72.74 8.64 16.99
N LYS A 376 73.16 9.23 15.86
CA LYS A 376 72.32 10.19 15.10
C LYS A 376 71.14 9.49 14.43
N ASP A 377 71.35 8.34 13.79
CA ASP A 377 70.35 7.52 13.13
C ASP A 377 69.40 6.89 14.16
N GLN A 378 69.84 6.50 15.36
CA GLN A 378 68.92 6.15 16.46
C GLN A 378 68.05 7.34 16.87
N ARG A 379 68.62 8.52 17.07
CA ARG A 379 67.85 9.71 17.47
C ARG A 379 66.87 10.14 16.36
N ARG A 380 67.29 10.07 15.10
CA ARG A 380 66.46 10.36 13.92
C ARG A 380 65.34 9.31 13.76
N LYS A 381 65.67 8.02 13.78
CA LYS A 381 64.70 6.92 13.74
C LYS A 381 63.71 6.99 14.90
N LEU A 382 64.13 7.40 16.10
CA LEU A 382 63.23 7.57 17.24
C LEU A 382 62.23 8.72 17.00
N SER A 383 62.69 9.86 16.48
CA SER A 383 61.80 10.97 16.09
C SER A 383 60.88 10.61 14.92
N GLU A 384 61.41 10.00 13.85
CA GLU A 384 60.64 9.51 12.70
C GLU A 384 59.58 8.51 13.16
N PHE A 385 59.95 7.47 13.91
CA PHE A 385 59.04 6.45 14.46
C PHE A 385 57.99 7.02 15.43
N THR A 386 58.31 8.06 16.20
CA THR A 386 57.35 8.72 17.11
C THR A 386 56.31 9.55 16.34
N ILE A 387 56.72 10.19 15.24
CA ILE A 387 55.82 10.91 14.32
C ILE A 387 54.98 9.90 13.52
N ASP A 388 55.60 8.85 13.00
CA ASP A 388 54.98 7.78 12.20
C ASP A 388 54.00 6.90 12.98
N ARG A 389 54.12 6.83 14.31
CA ARG A 389 53.17 6.15 15.21
C ARG A 389 52.34 7.11 16.06
N SER A 390 52.28 8.39 15.69
CA SER A 390 51.34 9.33 16.32
C SER A 390 49.90 8.92 16.04
N VAL A 391 49.03 8.97 17.05
CA VAL A 391 47.58 8.73 16.90
C VAL A 391 46.91 9.87 16.10
N GLU A 392 47.57 11.02 15.99
CA GLU A 392 47.13 12.13 15.14
C GLU A 392 47.84 12.08 13.78
N MET A 393 47.11 12.45 12.73
CA MET A 393 47.65 12.57 11.38
C MET A 393 48.53 13.82 11.31
N VAL A 394 49.79 13.67 10.95
CA VAL A 394 50.77 14.77 10.86
C VAL A 394 51.03 15.08 9.40
N VAL A 395 50.83 16.35 8.99
CA VAL A 395 51.13 16.84 7.64
C VAL A 395 52.00 18.08 7.75
N TRP A 396 53.12 18.09 7.02
CA TRP A 396 53.92 19.30 6.81
C TRP A 396 53.66 19.86 5.42
N SER A 397 53.51 21.18 5.31
CA SER A 397 53.20 21.85 4.04
C SER A 397 54.00 23.15 3.86
N ASN A 398 54.26 23.50 2.61
CA ASN A 398 54.95 24.71 2.21
C ASN A 398 54.00 25.95 2.17
N PRO A 399 54.53 27.17 1.95
CA PRO A 399 53.73 28.40 1.82
C PRO A 399 52.77 28.43 0.62
N ASP A 400 52.97 27.56 -0.37
CA ASP A 400 52.10 27.37 -1.55
C ASP A 400 51.04 26.25 -1.38
N GLY A 401 50.99 25.63 -0.19
CA GLY A 401 50.09 24.52 0.11
C GLY A 401 50.60 23.13 -0.32
N SER A 402 51.74 23.02 -1.02
CA SER A 402 52.29 21.71 -1.40
C SER A 402 52.73 20.90 -0.16
N VAL A 403 52.44 19.59 -0.16
CA VAL A 403 52.69 18.70 0.98
C VAL A 403 54.15 18.22 0.97
N HIS A 404 54.89 18.57 2.01
CA HIS A 404 56.31 18.24 2.19
C HIS A 404 56.53 16.88 2.88
N PHE A 405 55.67 16.53 3.84
CA PHE A 405 55.73 15.26 4.58
C PHE A 405 54.35 14.87 5.13
N VAL A 406 54.08 13.57 5.23
CA VAL A 406 52.96 13.02 6.00
C VAL A 406 53.41 11.79 6.79
N ASN A 407 52.77 11.51 7.93
CA ASN A 407 53.01 10.30 8.71
C ASN A 407 52.15 9.11 8.25
N ASN A 408 52.48 7.89 8.68
CA ASN A 408 51.71 6.69 8.30
C ASN A 408 50.23 6.78 8.69
N THR A 409 49.90 7.36 9.84
CA THR A 409 48.51 7.56 10.29
C THR A 409 47.68 8.39 9.30
N PHE A 410 48.27 9.40 8.65
CA PHE A 410 47.61 10.11 7.55
C PHE A 410 47.35 9.16 6.36
N LEU A 411 48.33 8.36 5.94
CA LEU A 411 48.19 7.41 4.83
C LEU A 411 47.10 6.37 5.09
N GLU A 412 47.09 5.76 6.28
CA GLU A 412 46.10 4.76 6.71
C GLU A 412 44.69 5.35 6.79
N VAL A 413 44.53 6.54 7.37
CA VAL A 413 43.21 7.18 7.57
C VAL A 413 42.68 7.84 6.29
N THR A 414 43.52 8.17 5.31
CA THR A 414 43.07 8.82 4.05
C THR A 414 43.08 7.92 2.82
N GLY A 415 43.79 6.79 2.85
CA GLY A 415 43.95 5.86 1.73
C GLY A 415 44.97 6.28 0.67
N TYR A 416 45.67 7.41 0.84
CA TYR A 416 46.78 7.79 -0.04
C TYR A 416 48.03 6.95 0.22
N THR A 417 48.80 6.66 -0.82
CA THR A 417 50.13 6.03 -0.68
C THR A 417 51.21 7.08 -0.40
N ALA A 418 52.33 6.67 0.18
CA ALA A 418 53.47 7.54 0.49
C ALA A 418 54.14 8.21 -0.75
N LYS A 419 53.80 7.76 -1.97
CA LYS A 419 54.17 8.43 -3.22
C LYS A 419 53.17 9.55 -3.54
N GLU A 420 51.89 9.18 -3.68
CA GLU A 420 50.80 10.12 -4.01
C GLU A 420 50.75 11.28 -3.01
N ALA A 421 50.94 11.01 -1.71
CA ALA A 421 50.89 12.03 -0.67
C ALA A 421 51.98 13.12 -0.76
N LYS A 422 53.03 12.93 -1.56
CA LYS A 422 54.05 13.95 -1.88
C LYS A 422 53.72 14.78 -3.12
N GLU A 423 52.72 14.36 -3.88
CA GLU A 423 52.23 15.01 -5.10
C GLU A 423 50.93 15.81 -4.83
N LEU A 424 50.43 15.78 -3.58
CA LEU A 424 49.24 16.53 -3.12
C LEU A 424 49.55 17.99 -2.76
N ASN A 425 48.57 18.86 -3.02
CA ASN A 425 48.42 20.15 -2.34
C ASN A 425 47.36 20.04 -1.23
N LEU A 426 47.41 20.89 -0.20
CA LEU A 426 46.36 21.03 0.81
C LEU A 426 44.97 21.30 0.19
N GLU A 427 44.85 21.97 -0.97
CA GLU A 427 43.56 22.20 -1.63
C GLU A 427 42.91 20.91 -2.20
N ASP A 428 43.70 19.89 -2.56
CA ASP A 428 43.15 18.57 -2.92
C ASP A 428 42.48 17.90 -1.71
N VAL A 429 43.12 18.06 -0.54
CA VAL A 429 42.83 17.36 0.71
C VAL A 429 41.80 18.09 1.57
N PHE A 430 41.62 19.40 1.44
CA PHE A 430 40.75 20.20 2.31
C PHE A 430 39.76 21.05 1.53
N THR A 431 38.46 20.81 1.75
CA THR A 431 37.37 21.39 0.95
C THR A 431 37.19 22.90 1.10
N HIS A 432 37.86 23.53 2.07
CA HIS A 432 37.82 24.96 2.37
C HIS A 432 39.15 25.68 2.09
N ILE A 433 40.17 24.99 1.56
CA ILE A 433 41.45 25.58 1.14
C ILE A 433 41.43 25.75 -0.38
N THR A 434 41.83 26.93 -0.86
CA THR A 434 42.01 27.23 -2.28
C THR A 434 43.26 28.07 -2.48
N ALA A 435 43.88 27.99 -3.66
CA ALA A 435 44.98 28.87 -4.06
C ALA A 435 44.72 30.38 -3.82
N GLU A 436 43.47 30.83 -3.88
CA GLU A 436 43.08 32.22 -3.60
C GLU A 436 43.11 32.57 -2.10
N ASN A 437 42.66 31.66 -1.23
CA ASN A 437 42.59 31.92 0.23
C ASN A 437 43.86 31.50 1.00
N MET A 438 44.71 30.66 0.40
CA MET A 438 45.93 30.18 1.01
C MET A 438 46.92 31.29 1.44
N PRO A 439 47.16 32.36 0.64
CA PRO A 439 48.04 33.46 1.06
C PRO A 439 47.55 34.21 2.31
N GLU A 440 46.23 34.35 2.49
CA GLU A 440 45.64 35.00 3.66
C GLU A 440 45.65 34.10 4.90
N MET A 441 45.38 32.79 4.73
CA MET A 441 45.59 31.81 5.80
C MET A 441 47.06 31.83 6.28
N TRP A 442 48.01 31.92 5.34
CA TRP A 442 49.44 31.98 5.65
C TRP A 442 49.91 33.30 6.25
N LYS A 443 49.29 34.42 5.88
CA LYS A 443 49.49 35.72 6.55
C LYS A 443 49.00 35.67 8.00
N THR A 444 47.85 35.03 8.23
CA THR A 444 47.26 34.85 9.57
C THR A 444 48.12 33.93 10.44
N LEU A 445 48.51 32.76 9.94
CA LEU A 445 49.29 31.78 10.70
C LEU A 445 50.73 32.26 11.02
N ARG A 446 51.33 33.09 10.15
CA ARG A 446 52.56 33.85 10.50
C ARG A 446 52.35 34.88 11.61
N GLY A 447 51.17 35.49 11.69
CA GLY A 447 50.84 36.49 12.71
C GLY A 447 50.49 35.88 14.08
N SER A 448 49.87 34.70 14.11
CA SER A 448 49.45 34.03 15.34
C SER A 448 50.42 32.94 15.82
N GLY A 449 51.31 32.45 14.98
CA GLY A 449 52.24 31.33 15.25
C GLY A 449 51.56 29.95 15.29
N SER A 450 50.33 29.87 15.77
CA SER A 450 49.48 28.67 15.75
C SER A 450 48.03 29.01 15.39
N LEU A 451 47.29 28.04 14.85
CA LEU A 451 45.89 28.15 14.46
C LEU A 451 45.17 26.81 14.65
N THR A 452 44.20 26.76 15.57
CA THR A 452 43.31 25.60 15.74
C THR A 452 41.94 25.88 15.11
N LYS A 453 41.41 24.93 14.34
CA LYS A 453 40.09 24.98 13.71
C LYS A 453 39.54 23.57 13.44
N GLU A 454 38.23 23.37 13.52
CA GLU A 454 37.61 22.17 12.93
C GLU A 454 37.46 22.37 11.42
N VAL A 455 37.75 21.33 10.64
CA VAL A 455 37.72 21.35 9.17
C VAL A 455 37.25 20.01 8.60
N VAL A 456 36.97 19.98 7.30
CA VAL A 456 36.67 18.73 6.57
C VAL A 456 37.84 18.38 5.65
N MET A 457 38.40 17.20 5.89
CA MET A 457 39.39 16.54 5.06
C MET A 457 38.69 15.63 4.04
N ARG A 458 39.24 15.50 2.84
CA ARG A 458 38.79 14.58 1.78
C ARG A 458 39.74 13.39 1.74
N ARG A 459 39.19 12.18 1.78
CA ARG A 459 39.94 10.93 1.58
C ARG A 459 40.09 10.62 0.09
N LYS A 460 41.00 9.69 -0.25
CA LYS A 460 41.26 9.25 -1.63
C LYS A 460 40.04 8.63 -2.33
N ASP A 461 39.15 7.98 -1.56
CA ASP A 461 37.87 7.44 -2.04
C ASP A 461 36.79 8.52 -2.27
N GLY A 462 37.11 9.80 -2.02
CA GLY A 462 36.20 10.93 -2.10
C GLY A 462 35.36 11.16 -0.84
N SER A 463 35.43 10.28 0.16
CA SER A 463 34.66 10.44 1.40
C SER A 463 35.18 11.60 2.27
N LEU A 464 34.26 12.23 3.00
CA LEU A 464 34.53 13.42 3.81
C LEU A 464 34.75 13.04 5.28
N LEU A 465 35.84 13.54 5.84
CA LEU A 465 36.34 13.24 7.18
C LEU A 465 36.40 14.53 8.02
N PRO A 466 35.53 14.70 9.03
CA PRO A 466 35.64 15.84 9.94
C PRO A 466 36.86 15.68 10.86
N VAL A 467 37.77 16.65 10.84
CA VAL A 467 38.99 16.62 11.65
C VAL A 467 39.17 17.91 12.45
N GLY A 468 39.72 17.78 13.67
CA GLY A 468 40.25 18.91 14.43
C GLY A 468 41.67 19.19 13.97
N ALA A 469 41.91 20.36 13.39
CA ALA A 469 43.20 20.77 12.86
C ALA A 469 43.90 21.75 13.80
N THR A 470 45.17 21.50 14.12
CA THR A 470 46.07 22.48 14.76
C THR A 470 47.28 22.68 13.86
N LEU A 471 47.36 23.85 13.22
CA LEU A 471 48.45 24.24 12.34
C LEU A 471 49.43 25.13 13.11
N ASN A 472 50.73 24.90 12.95
CA ASN A 472 51.78 25.68 13.61
C ASN A 472 52.78 26.18 12.57
N HIS A 473 53.08 27.48 12.57
CA HIS A 473 54.14 28.04 11.75
C HIS A 473 55.50 27.63 12.31
N LEU A 474 56.38 27.16 11.42
CA LEU A 474 57.76 26.81 11.73
C LEU A 474 58.68 27.45 10.69
N VAL A 475 59.85 27.91 11.13
CA VAL A 475 60.95 28.31 10.25
C VAL A 475 62.12 27.37 10.49
N PHE A 476 62.60 26.72 9.44
CA PHE A 476 63.72 25.78 9.48
C PHE A 476 64.62 25.98 8.26
N GLU A 477 65.91 26.22 8.49
CA GLU A 477 66.92 26.48 7.44
C GLU A 477 66.45 27.53 6.41
N ASP A 478 66.01 28.68 6.93
CA ASP A 478 65.47 29.84 6.21
C ASP A 478 64.26 29.54 5.29
N ARG A 479 63.55 28.43 5.54
CA ARG A 479 62.28 28.07 4.89
C ARG A 479 61.14 28.01 5.88
N GLU A 480 59.97 28.48 5.46
CA GLU A 480 58.73 28.42 6.24
C GLU A 480 57.97 27.12 5.96
N PHE A 481 57.38 26.52 6.99
CA PHE A 481 56.53 25.34 6.91
C PHE A 481 55.32 25.46 7.84
N SER A 482 54.24 24.73 7.56
CA SER A 482 53.26 24.33 8.58
C SER A 482 53.67 22.99 9.16
N CYS A 483 53.60 22.80 10.47
CA CYS A 483 53.36 21.49 11.07
C CYS A 483 51.90 21.42 11.50
N SER A 484 51.12 20.61 10.79
CA SER A 484 49.67 20.49 10.94
C SER A 484 49.31 19.14 11.55
N LEU A 485 48.67 19.17 12.72
CA LEU A 485 48.14 18.00 13.41
C LEU A 485 46.64 17.90 13.13
N PHE A 486 46.17 16.74 12.67
CA PHE A 486 44.77 16.47 12.39
C PHE A 486 44.27 15.25 13.17
N ARG A 487 43.22 15.45 13.96
CA ARG A 487 42.58 14.40 14.77
C ARG A 487 41.20 14.08 14.21
N ASP A 488 40.92 12.81 13.93
CA ASP A 488 39.60 12.37 13.48
C ASP A 488 38.53 12.68 14.54
N LEU A 489 37.50 13.44 14.15
CA LEU A 489 36.36 13.78 14.98
C LEU A 489 35.12 12.93 14.65
N SER A 490 35.18 12.00 13.71
CA SER A 490 34.02 11.22 13.21
C SER A 490 33.24 10.54 14.34
N MET A 491 33.92 9.89 15.29
CA MET A 491 33.24 9.26 16.43
C MET A 491 32.68 10.28 17.43
N LYS A 492 33.38 11.41 17.64
CA LYS A 492 32.90 12.50 18.49
C LYS A 492 31.65 13.14 17.86
N LYS A 493 31.75 13.61 16.62
CA LYS A 493 30.62 14.20 15.88
C LYS A 493 29.48 13.21 15.72
N ARG A 494 29.70 11.92 15.43
CA ARG A 494 28.62 10.94 15.43
C ARG A 494 27.91 10.85 16.79
N ARG A 495 28.64 10.73 17.90
CA ARG A 495 28.03 10.65 19.23
C ARG A 495 27.32 11.95 19.61
N ASP A 496 27.98 13.08 19.44
CA ASP A 496 27.47 14.39 19.82
C ASP A 496 26.27 14.78 18.93
N THR A 497 26.32 14.50 17.61
CA THR A 497 25.16 14.63 16.70
C THR A 497 24.09 13.55 16.95
N THR A 498 24.40 12.35 17.45
CA THR A 498 23.36 11.41 17.91
C THR A 498 22.65 11.96 19.15
N ILE A 499 23.37 12.54 20.12
CA ILE A 499 22.78 13.19 21.30
C ILE A 499 21.95 14.42 20.88
N GLU A 500 22.49 15.26 20.00
CA GLU A 500 21.81 16.43 19.44
C GLU A 500 20.55 16.03 18.64
N LEU A 501 20.64 15.02 17.76
CA LEU A 501 19.48 14.48 17.04
C LEU A 501 18.48 13.78 17.98
N SER A 502 18.91 13.16 19.09
CA SER A 502 18.00 12.62 20.10
C SER A 502 17.25 13.73 20.83
N HIS A 503 17.94 14.80 21.26
CA HIS A 503 17.27 15.97 21.85
C HIS A 503 16.36 16.66 20.82
N MET A 504 16.82 16.89 19.59
CA MET A 504 15.99 17.46 18.52
C MET A 504 14.80 16.56 18.16
N ALA A 505 14.93 15.22 18.19
CA ALA A 505 13.82 14.31 17.94
C ALA A 505 12.80 14.30 19.09
N LEU A 506 13.24 14.46 20.34
CA LEU A 506 12.35 14.62 21.50
C LEU A 506 11.68 16.00 21.50
N ASP A 507 12.43 17.08 21.22
CA ASP A 507 11.93 18.46 21.16
C ASP A 507 11.05 18.74 19.92
N SER A 508 11.23 18.00 18.82
CA SER A 508 10.33 18.04 17.64
C SER A 508 9.26 16.94 17.62
N ALA A 509 9.18 16.09 18.65
CA ALA A 509 8.09 15.14 18.80
C ALA A 509 6.76 15.92 18.93
N GLY A 510 5.77 15.58 18.09
CA GLY A 510 4.42 16.16 18.17
C GLY A 510 3.64 15.76 19.43
N ASP A 511 4.21 14.86 20.23
CA ASP A 511 3.69 14.42 21.52
C ASP A 511 4.44 15.18 22.63
N CYS A 512 3.73 15.57 23.68
CA CYS A 512 4.30 16.15 24.89
C CYS A 512 5.11 15.08 25.63
N ILE A 513 6.36 15.40 25.99
CA ILE A 513 7.29 14.50 26.69
C ILE A 513 7.80 15.18 27.96
N LEU A 514 7.71 14.45 29.07
CA LEU A 514 8.11 14.87 30.41
C LEU A 514 8.81 13.72 31.13
N TRP A 515 9.98 13.96 31.73
CA TRP A 515 10.73 12.96 32.51
C TRP A 515 10.85 13.41 33.97
N LEU A 516 10.71 12.46 34.91
CA LEU A 516 10.78 12.67 36.34
C LEU A 516 11.85 11.80 37.02
N ASP A 517 12.42 12.27 38.13
CA ASP A 517 13.19 11.46 39.09
C ASP A 517 12.29 10.63 40.02
N ALA A 518 12.92 9.90 40.96
CA ALA A 518 12.25 9.07 41.96
C ALA A 518 11.38 9.88 42.94
N GLU A 519 11.72 11.16 43.15
CA GLU A 519 10.97 12.13 43.96
C GLU A 519 9.87 12.87 43.16
N TYR A 520 9.59 12.44 41.93
CA TYR A 520 8.61 13.01 41.00
C TYR A 520 8.91 14.48 40.57
N ARG A 521 10.20 14.83 40.48
CA ARG A 521 10.69 16.15 40.06
C ARG A 521 11.13 16.15 38.61
N VAL A 522 10.94 17.26 37.93
CA VAL A 522 11.08 17.36 36.48
C VAL A 522 12.54 17.43 36.03
N ASN A 523 13.02 16.38 35.36
CA ASN A 523 14.37 16.29 34.81
C ASN A 523 14.46 16.72 33.34
N TYR A 524 13.39 16.54 32.56
CA TYR A 524 13.33 17.02 31.17
C TYR A 524 11.88 17.32 30.75
N LEU A 525 11.73 18.36 29.93
CA LEU A 525 10.51 18.76 29.25
C LEU A 525 10.84 19.03 27.78
N ASN A 526 10.04 18.51 26.86
CA ASN A 526 10.22 18.81 25.43
C ASN A 526 9.60 20.13 25.00
N GLN A 527 10.07 20.69 23.88
CA GLN A 527 9.60 21.98 23.39
C GLN A 527 8.09 22.01 23.12
N THR A 528 7.49 20.90 22.67
CA THR A 528 6.03 20.76 22.48
C THR A 528 5.26 21.01 23.77
N LEU A 529 5.68 20.42 24.90
CA LEU A 529 5.05 20.64 26.19
C LEU A 529 5.36 22.03 26.77
N LEU A 530 6.57 22.56 26.57
CA LEU A 530 6.94 23.91 27.02
C LEU A 530 6.12 25.01 26.32
N ASN A 531 5.89 24.87 25.00
CA ASN A 531 5.02 25.77 24.24
C ASN A 531 3.56 25.76 24.75
N LEU A 532 3.12 24.65 25.32
CA LEU A 532 1.76 24.43 25.82
C LEU A 532 1.61 24.90 27.28
N LEU A 533 2.65 24.71 28.10
CA LEU A 533 2.76 25.27 29.45
C LEU A 533 3.02 26.78 29.47
N ASN A 534 3.53 27.36 28.38
CA ASN A 534 3.83 28.80 28.20
C ASN A 534 4.68 29.42 29.33
N ASN A 535 5.67 28.66 29.82
CA ASN A 535 6.61 29.05 30.88
C ASN A 535 8.05 28.68 30.48
N PRO A 536 9.08 29.40 30.98
CA PRO A 536 10.48 29.11 30.67
C PRO A 536 10.93 27.76 31.25
N LYS A 537 11.82 27.07 30.54
CA LYS A 537 12.31 25.72 30.89
C LYS A 537 13.05 25.73 32.23
N GLU A 538 13.78 26.81 32.47
CA GLU A 538 14.65 27.07 33.63
C GLU A 538 13.88 27.18 34.96
N GLU A 539 12.59 27.54 34.92
CA GLU A 539 11.75 27.65 36.14
C GLU A 539 11.02 26.33 36.48
N MET A 540 10.96 25.40 35.51
CA MET A 540 10.22 24.14 35.60
C MET A 540 11.11 22.93 35.91
N ILE A 541 12.36 22.90 35.43
CA ILE A 541 13.32 21.84 35.76
C ILE A 541 13.60 21.83 37.27
N GLY A 542 13.54 20.65 37.90
CA GLY A 542 13.72 20.46 39.34
C GLY A 542 12.50 20.79 40.22
N GLN A 543 11.39 21.28 39.63
CA GLN A 543 10.11 21.39 40.35
C GLN A 543 9.45 20.03 40.50
N GLU A 544 8.65 19.86 41.55
CA GLU A 544 7.79 18.70 41.77
C GLU A 544 6.60 18.73 40.79
N LEU A 545 6.27 17.59 40.15
CA LEU A 545 5.23 17.46 39.12
C LEU A 545 3.90 18.16 39.47
N TYR A 546 3.43 17.96 40.69
CA TYR A 546 2.15 18.47 41.20
C TYR A 546 2.13 20.00 41.43
N ARG A 547 3.25 20.70 41.23
CA ARG A 547 3.28 22.17 41.13
C ARG A 547 2.92 22.66 39.74
N ILE A 548 3.24 21.88 38.71
CA ILE A 548 2.94 22.14 37.31
C ILE A 548 1.51 21.67 36.98
N PHE A 549 1.12 20.51 37.54
CA PHE A 549 -0.22 19.95 37.41
C PHE A 549 -0.85 19.70 38.80
N PRO A 550 -1.47 20.71 39.43
CA PRO A 550 -2.07 20.59 40.78
C PRO A 550 -3.25 19.61 40.89
N SER A 551 -3.72 19.07 39.77
CA SER A 551 -4.72 18.00 39.66
C SER A 551 -4.15 16.60 39.86
N LEU A 552 -2.82 16.43 39.92
CA LEU A 552 -2.14 15.13 40.09
C LEU A 552 -1.60 14.90 41.50
N SER A 553 -1.58 13.63 41.91
CA SER A 553 -0.95 13.12 43.12
C SER A 553 0.10 12.04 42.79
N PRO A 554 1.05 11.73 43.72
CA PRO A 554 2.01 10.65 43.51
C PRO A 554 1.37 9.27 43.28
N SER A 555 0.15 9.04 43.79
CA SER A 555 -0.63 7.82 43.59
C SER A 555 -1.13 7.61 42.16
N ASP A 556 -1.18 8.66 41.33
CA ASP A 556 -1.65 8.58 39.95
C ASP A 556 -0.52 8.18 38.98
N ILE A 557 0.74 8.39 39.38
CA ILE A 557 1.96 8.11 38.60
C ILE A 557 2.33 6.63 38.71
N VAL A 558 1.48 5.79 38.14
CA VAL A 558 1.63 4.34 38.11
C VAL A 558 2.29 3.91 36.79
N PRO A 559 3.40 3.13 36.82
CA PRO A 559 4.03 2.62 35.60
C PRO A 559 3.06 1.82 34.72
N ASN A 560 3.02 2.17 33.43
CA ASN A 560 2.11 1.67 32.40
C ASN A 560 0.63 2.10 32.56
N SER A 561 0.36 3.21 33.27
CA SER A 561 -0.96 3.84 33.29
C SER A 561 -1.14 4.90 32.19
N VAL A 562 -2.38 5.35 32.04
CA VAL A 562 -2.78 6.51 31.22
C VAL A 562 -3.40 7.54 32.18
N LEU A 563 -3.00 8.80 32.05
CA LEU A 563 -3.50 9.93 32.85
C LEU A 563 -4.15 10.97 31.93
N ASP A 564 -5.41 11.29 32.19
CA ASP A 564 -6.09 12.45 31.60
C ASP A 564 -6.02 13.63 32.58
N ILE A 565 -5.42 14.74 32.13
CA ILE A 565 -5.08 15.89 32.96
C ILE A 565 -5.70 17.14 32.34
N ALA A 566 -6.57 17.82 33.10
CA ALA A 566 -6.97 19.19 32.81
C ALA A 566 -6.16 20.16 33.68
N PHE A 567 -5.67 21.25 33.09
CA PHE A 567 -4.99 22.35 33.79
C PHE A 567 -5.18 23.69 33.08
N ASP A 568 -4.91 24.80 33.77
CA ASP A 568 -5.01 26.16 33.21
C ASP A 568 -3.66 26.60 32.62
N ALA A 569 -3.62 26.90 31.31
CA ALA A 569 -2.46 27.48 30.63
C ALA A 569 -2.52 29.03 30.56
N GLY A 570 -3.31 29.65 31.43
CA GLY A 570 -3.40 31.10 31.61
C GLY A 570 -4.01 31.80 30.41
N ALA A 571 -3.22 32.63 29.72
CA ALA A 571 -3.67 33.36 28.54
C ALA A 571 -4.12 32.46 27.37
N ALA A 572 -3.75 31.17 27.39
CA ALA A 572 -4.19 30.16 26.42
C ALA A 572 -5.52 29.46 26.81
N GLY A 573 -6.00 29.63 28.05
CA GLY A 573 -7.15 28.92 28.62
C GLY A 573 -6.83 27.49 29.09
N THR A 574 -7.87 26.75 29.50
CA THR A 574 -7.75 25.35 29.94
C THR A 574 -7.15 24.47 28.84
N ARG A 575 -6.27 23.55 29.21
CA ARG A 575 -5.67 22.54 28.33
C ARG A 575 -5.88 21.15 28.90
N HIS A 576 -6.05 20.19 28.00
CA HIS A 576 -6.30 18.78 28.29
C HIS A 576 -5.18 17.92 27.68
N LEU A 577 -4.43 17.22 28.52
CA LEU A 577 -3.38 16.29 28.12
C LEU A 577 -3.80 14.85 28.46
N ASN A 578 -3.63 13.94 27.50
CA ASN A 578 -3.67 12.49 27.74
C ASN A 578 -2.22 11.97 27.74
N LEU A 579 -1.67 11.59 28.89
CA LEU A 579 -0.28 11.17 29.07
C LEU A 579 -0.16 9.70 29.50
N ASN A 580 0.65 8.92 28.80
CA ASN A 580 1.01 7.56 29.20
C ASN A 580 2.24 7.60 30.12
N CYS A 581 2.18 6.95 31.28
CA CYS A 581 3.29 6.85 32.22
C CYS A 581 4.09 5.56 31.99
N THR A 582 5.42 5.68 31.86
CA THR A 582 6.36 4.55 31.73
C THR A 582 7.39 4.65 32.86
N GLY A 583 7.55 3.58 33.65
CA GLY A 583 8.65 3.47 34.62
C GLY A 583 9.94 3.01 33.95
N LEU A 584 11.08 3.57 34.34
CA LEU A 584 12.42 3.31 33.82
C LEU A 584 13.40 3.18 34.99
N GLU A 585 14.37 2.26 34.90
CA GLU A 585 15.41 2.07 35.93
C GLU A 585 16.80 2.32 35.33
N HIS A 586 17.62 3.13 36.01
CA HIS A 586 18.99 3.42 35.60
C HIS A 586 19.90 3.58 36.83
N ASP A 587 21.05 2.90 36.82
CA ASP A 587 22.06 2.87 37.89
C ASP A 587 21.54 2.63 39.34
N GLY A 588 20.34 2.01 39.45
CA GLY A 588 19.67 1.68 40.72
C GLY A 588 18.60 2.70 41.17
N GLU A 589 18.42 3.79 40.42
CA GLU A 589 17.36 4.78 40.63
C GLU A 589 16.19 4.57 39.67
N GLN A 590 14.98 4.96 40.10
CA GLN A 590 13.76 4.89 39.31
C GLN A 590 13.42 6.26 38.71
N TYR A 591 12.98 6.26 37.47
CA TYR A 591 12.62 7.44 36.69
C TYR A 591 11.26 7.21 36.02
N TYR A 592 10.47 8.26 35.84
CA TYR A 592 9.15 8.17 35.21
C TYR A 592 9.10 9.02 33.94
N MET A 593 8.82 8.39 32.81
CA MET A 593 8.61 9.08 31.53
C MET A 593 7.11 9.16 31.22
N LEU A 594 6.60 10.38 31.08
CA LEU A 594 5.25 10.72 30.65
C LEU A 594 5.27 11.15 29.18
N VAL A 595 4.54 10.45 28.31
CA VAL A 595 4.45 10.76 26.86
C VAL A 595 2.99 10.78 26.42
N GLY A 596 2.56 11.84 25.74
CA GLY A 596 1.15 11.95 25.35
C GLY A 596 0.78 13.16 24.52
N ARG A 597 -0.51 13.43 24.37
CA ARG A 597 -1.02 14.41 23.40
C ARG A 597 -1.86 15.51 24.02
N ASP A 598 -1.76 16.70 23.41
CA ASP A 598 -2.77 17.74 23.53
C ASP A 598 -4.07 17.24 22.90
N ILE A 599 -5.01 16.84 23.75
CA ILE A 599 -6.36 16.46 23.37
C ILE A 599 -7.33 17.64 23.49
N THR A 600 -6.86 18.86 23.81
CA THR A 600 -7.73 20.03 24.00
C THR A 600 -8.61 20.27 22.78
N ARG A 601 -8.05 20.26 21.56
CA ARG A 601 -8.85 20.39 20.33
C ARG A 601 -9.80 19.22 20.06
N MET A 602 -9.59 18.05 20.67
CA MET A 602 -10.57 16.95 20.61
C MET A 602 -11.62 17.09 21.71
N SER A 603 -11.28 17.60 22.89
CA SER A 603 -12.21 17.92 23.98
C SER A 603 -13.10 19.10 23.62
N GLU A 604 -12.53 20.24 23.21
CA GLU A 604 -13.22 21.41 22.64
C GLU A 604 -14.10 21.02 21.45
N ARG A 605 -13.62 20.11 20.57
CA ARG A 605 -14.42 19.66 19.42
C ARG A 605 -15.49 18.66 19.82
N GLN A 606 -15.29 17.84 20.86
CA GLN A 606 -16.33 16.96 21.41
C GLN A 606 -17.40 17.80 22.11
N GLU A 607 -17.00 18.81 22.88
CA GLU A 607 -17.88 19.76 23.56
C GLU A 607 -18.64 20.62 22.53
N GLN A 608 -17.96 21.19 21.53
CA GLN A 608 -18.62 21.87 20.39
C GLN A 608 -19.46 20.92 19.54
N LEU A 609 -19.14 19.62 19.46
CA LEU A 609 -19.96 18.63 18.77
C LEU A 609 -21.16 18.21 19.62
N GLU A 610 -21.08 18.25 20.95
CA GLU A 610 -22.19 18.03 21.87
C GLU A 610 -23.10 19.27 21.98
N GLU A 611 -22.53 20.49 22.00
CA GLU A 611 -23.26 21.74 21.81
C GLU A 611 -23.90 21.78 20.42
N ALA A 612 -23.17 21.45 19.35
CA ALA A 612 -23.74 21.38 18.01
C ALA A 612 -24.71 20.20 17.86
N TYR A 613 -24.59 19.09 18.58
CA TYR A 613 -25.63 18.05 18.65
C TYR A 613 -26.82 18.50 19.50
N THR A 614 -26.65 19.43 20.43
CA THR A 614 -27.73 19.99 21.26
C THR A 614 -28.44 21.13 20.53
N GLU A 615 -27.73 21.91 19.71
CA GLU A 615 -28.29 22.86 18.75
C GLU A 615 -28.92 22.13 17.56
N ILE A 616 -28.26 21.11 16.99
CA ILE A 616 -28.86 20.23 15.97
C ILE A 616 -30.04 19.47 16.57
N ARG A 617 -30.04 19.05 17.84
CA ARG A 617 -31.25 18.55 18.50
C ARG A 617 -32.31 19.64 18.64
N GLY A 618 -32.00 20.81 19.18
CA GLY A 618 -32.98 21.91 19.31
C GLY A 618 -33.53 22.39 17.96
N LEU A 619 -32.72 22.33 16.89
CA LEU A 619 -33.10 22.59 15.51
C LEU A 619 -33.78 21.38 14.87
N GLN A 620 -33.47 20.14 15.24
CA GLN A 620 -34.19 18.93 14.81
C GLN A 620 -35.51 18.78 15.54
N ASP A 621 -35.64 19.26 16.76
CA ASP A 621 -36.86 19.27 17.58
C ASP A 621 -37.76 20.38 17.05
N ARG A 622 -37.23 21.58 16.76
CA ARG A 622 -37.98 22.61 16.01
C ARG A 622 -38.28 22.18 14.58
N LEU A 623 -37.35 21.57 13.86
CA LEU A 623 -37.61 20.99 12.54
C LEU A 623 -38.48 19.73 12.63
N GLN A 624 -38.66 19.10 13.79
CA GLN A 624 -39.62 18.01 14.01
C GLN A 624 -40.97 18.56 14.44
N GLU A 625 -41.08 19.67 15.16
CA GLU A 625 -42.35 20.36 15.41
C GLU A 625 -42.84 21.02 14.12
N GLU A 626 -41.95 21.66 13.34
CA GLU A 626 -42.23 22.14 11.99
C GLU A 626 -42.41 20.98 11.01
N ASN A 627 -41.66 19.87 11.05
CA ASN A 627 -42.00 18.69 10.22
C ASN A 627 -43.24 17.96 10.73
N ILE A 628 -43.64 18.02 11.98
CA ILE A 628 -44.89 17.38 12.46
C ILE A 628 -46.05 18.26 12.02
N SER A 629 -45.97 19.58 12.18
CA SER A 629 -46.93 20.53 11.61
C SER A 629 -47.02 20.41 10.08
N LEU A 630 -45.90 20.56 9.36
CA LEU A 630 -45.85 20.47 7.90
C LEU A 630 -46.09 19.05 7.37
N ARG A 631 -45.80 17.97 8.10
CA ARG A 631 -46.23 16.61 7.70
C ARG A 631 -47.66 16.32 8.12
N GLU A 632 -48.25 16.96 9.13
CA GLU A 632 -49.69 16.83 9.37
C GLU A 632 -50.49 17.55 8.28
N GLU A 633 -49.98 18.70 7.78
CA GLU A 633 -50.49 19.34 6.57
C GLU A 633 -50.22 18.53 5.27
N VAL A 634 -48.98 18.09 5.03
CA VAL A 634 -48.57 17.45 3.75
C VAL A 634 -48.83 15.93 3.68
N ASN A 635 -48.65 15.19 4.78
CA ASN A 635 -48.88 13.72 4.82
C ASN A 635 -50.38 13.37 4.80
N THR A 636 -51.27 14.37 4.71
CA THR A 636 -52.65 14.20 4.27
C THR A 636 -52.75 13.89 2.75
N LYS A 637 -51.90 12.97 2.24
CA LYS A 637 -52.12 12.01 1.11
C LYS A 637 -50.82 11.34 0.56
N TYR A 638 -50.66 10.06 0.90
CA TYR A 638 -49.99 8.99 0.13
C TYR A 638 -48.45 8.96 -0.08
N ASN A 639 -47.94 7.71 0.05
CA ASN A 639 -46.68 7.15 -0.46
C ASN A 639 -45.45 7.16 0.47
N ILE A 640 -45.32 6.12 1.30
CA ILE A 640 -44.00 5.59 1.69
C ILE A 640 -43.53 4.66 0.56
N ASN A 641 -42.45 5.03 -0.14
CA ASN A 641 -41.68 4.20 -1.08
C ASN A 641 -42.51 3.24 -1.97
N LYS A 642 -43.52 3.77 -2.67
CA LYS A 642 -44.43 3.05 -3.60
C LYS A 642 -45.38 2.03 -2.95
N ILE A 643 -45.49 2.01 -1.62
CA ILE A 643 -46.54 1.27 -0.91
C ILE A 643 -47.78 2.15 -0.81
N ILE A 644 -48.84 1.75 -1.51
CA ILE A 644 -50.12 2.45 -1.57
C ILE A 644 -51.05 1.87 -0.50
N THR A 645 -51.50 2.71 0.43
CA THR A 645 -52.46 2.35 1.47
C THR A 645 -53.17 3.59 2.03
N VAL A 646 -54.41 3.41 2.48
CA VAL A 646 -55.11 4.30 3.43
C VAL A 646 -55.44 3.59 4.74
N SER A 647 -55.47 2.26 4.76
CA SER A 647 -56.01 1.47 5.86
C SER A 647 -55.25 1.71 7.17
N PRO A 648 -55.92 2.23 8.24
CA PRO A 648 -55.27 2.47 9.53
C PRO A 648 -54.70 1.20 10.19
N LYS A 649 -55.15 0.01 9.75
CA LYS A 649 -54.57 -1.28 10.14
C LYS A 649 -53.18 -1.48 9.50
N TYR A 650 -53.07 -1.26 8.19
CA TYR A 650 -51.81 -1.45 7.45
C TYR A 650 -50.74 -0.42 7.85
N GLN A 651 -51.16 0.78 8.26
CA GLN A 651 -50.30 1.78 8.88
C GLN A 651 -49.61 1.29 10.17
N LYS A 652 -50.12 0.24 10.85
CA LYS A 652 -49.40 -0.41 11.97
C LYS A 652 -48.20 -1.22 11.47
N VAL A 653 -48.37 -1.97 10.37
CA VAL A 653 -47.32 -2.76 9.71
C VAL A 653 -46.18 -1.84 9.23
N LEU A 654 -46.51 -0.70 8.63
CA LEU A 654 -45.52 0.29 8.19
C LEU A 654 -44.72 0.89 9.37
N ARG A 655 -45.36 1.11 10.53
CA ARG A 655 -44.65 1.53 11.76
C ARG A 655 -43.77 0.43 12.37
N GLN A 656 -44.11 -0.86 12.19
CA GLN A 656 -43.22 -1.96 12.57
C GLN A 656 -41.99 -2.02 11.65
N ILE A 657 -42.17 -1.79 10.35
CA ILE A 657 -41.07 -1.71 9.37
C ILE A 657 -40.10 -0.57 9.73
N GLY A 658 -40.60 0.65 9.98
CA GLY A 658 -39.74 1.76 10.40
C GLY A 658 -38.92 1.43 11.65
N ARG A 659 -39.55 0.85 12.68
CA ARG A 659 -38.87 0.49 13.95
C ARG A 659 -37.79 -0.60 13.85
N VAL A 660 -37.84 -1.46 12.83
CA VAL A 660 -36.82 -2.50 12.65
C VAL A 660 -35.80 -2.12 11.58
N ALA A 661 -36.10 -1.14 10.73
CA ALA A 661 -35.22 -0.70 9.66
C ALA A 661 -33.85 -0.29 10.23
N ASP A 662 -33.84 0.55 11.26
CA ASP A 662 -32.70 1.05 12.05
C ASP A 662 -31.94 -0.04 12.85
N THR A 663 -32.09 -1.34 12.53
CA THR A 663 -31.49 -2.46 13.27
C THR A 663 -31.04 -3.60 12.35
N ASP A 664 -29.90 -4.23 12.66
CA ASP A 664 -29.42 -5.45 11.97
C ASP A 664 -30.23 -6.73 12.29
N ALA A 665 -31.35 -6.62 13.01
CA ALA A 665 -32.20 -7.75 13.34
C ALA A 665 -32.71 -8.46 12.07
N THR A 666 -32.73 -9.80 12.10
CA THR A 666 -33.33 -10.60 11.03
C THR A 666 -34.84 -10.47 11.05
N VAL A 667 -35.42 -10.13 9.90
CA VAL A 667 -36.86 -9.84 9.74
C VAL A 667 -37.55 -10.99 9.02
N LEU A 668 -38.62 -11.54 9.60
CA LEU A 668 -39.44 -12.60 9.01
C LEU A 668 -40.81 -12.06 8.58
N ILE A 669 -41.04 -11.95 7.28
CA ILE A 669 -42.29 -11.43 6.70
C ILE A 669 -43.22 -12.61 6.36
N THR A 670 -44.23 -12.83 7.20
CA THR A 670 -45.29 -13.82 6.97
C THR A 670 -46.45 -13.19 6.20
N GLY A 671 -47.29 -14.02 5.58
CA GLY A 671 -48.53 -13.60 4.94
C GLY A 671 -48.74 -14.22 3.55
N GLU A 672 -49.97 -14.13 3.05
CA GLU A 672 -50.41 -14.85 1.84
C GLU A 672 -49.63 -14.48 0.57
N THR A 673 -49.71 -15.34 -0.44
CA THR A 673 -49.17 -15.07 -1.78
C THR A 673 -49.92 -13.89 -2.43
N GLY A 674 -49.19 -13.02 -3.16
CA GLY A 674 -49.78 -11.86 -3.82
C GLY A 674 -50.07 -10.65 -2.92
N THR A 675 -49.73 -10.70 -1.62
CA THR A 675 -49.93 -9.59 -0.65
C THR A 675 -48.90 -8.46 -0.75
N GLY A 676 -47.80 -8.65 -1.47
CA GLY A 676 -46.74 -7.65 -1.66
C GLY A 676 -45.55 -7.73 -0.70
N LYS A 677 -45.25 -8.91 -0.12
CA LYS A 677 -44.12 -9.11 0.83
C LYS A 677 -42.77 -8.52 0.34
N GLU A 678 -42.46 -8.64 -0.96
CA GLU A 678 -41.23 -8.09 -1.55
C GLU A 678 -41.15 -6.55 -1.47
N LEU A 679 -42.28 -5.84 -1.44
CA LEU A 679 -42.30 -4.38 -1.23
C LEU A 679 -42.00 -4.01 0.23
N LEU A 680 -42.48 -4.82 1.19
CA LEU A 680 -42.16 -4.65 2.61
C LEU A 680 -40.66 -4.91 2.87
N ALA A 681 -40.10 -5.97 2.26
CA ALA A 681 -38.67 -6.25 2.34
C ALA A 681 -37.81 -5.12 1.75
N ARG A 682 -38.22 -4.55 0.60
CA ARG A 682 -37.57 -3.36 0.04
C ARG A 682 -37.64 -2.17 1.00
N ALA A 683 -38.78 -1.94 1.66
CA ALA A 683 -38.93 -0.85 2.62
C ALA A 683 -38.04 -1.02 3.87
N VAL A 684 -37.90 -2.25 4.40
CA VAL A 684 -37.00 -2.57 5.53
C VAL A 684 -35.53 -2.25 5.21
N HIS A 685 -35.10 -2.49 3.96
CA HIS A 685 -33.75 -2.18 3.50
C HIS A 685 -33.58 -0.67 3.18
N GLN A 686 -34.53 -0.05 2.46
CA GLN A 686 -34.47 1.36 2.06
C GLN A 686 -34.59 2.37 3.22
N LEU A 687 -35.00 1.93 4.39
CA LEU A 687 -35.10 2.74 5.60
C LEU A 687 -33.98 2.43 6.61
N SER A 688 -32.95 1.68 6.20
CA SER A 688 -31.85 1.24 7.08
C SER A 688 -30.50 1.82 6.65
N ASP A 689 -29.53 1.85 7.55
CA ASP A 689 -28.17 2.35 7.30
C ASP A 689 -27.45 1.60 6.17
N ARG A 690 -27.91 0.38 5.83
CA ARG A 690 -27.41 -0.42 4.69
C ARG A 690 -28.00 -0.02 3.33
N VAL A 691 -28.70 1.12 3.20
CA VAL A 691 -29.41 1.55 1.97
C VAL A 691 -28.50 1.78 0.76
N ASP A 692 -27.25 2.19 0.96
CA ASP A 692 -26.27 2.38 -0.13
C ASP A 692 -25.60 1.06 -0.58
N TYR A 693 -25.83 -0.04 0.14
CA TYR A 693 -25.28 -1.37 -0.12
C TYR A 693 -26.28 -2.26 -0.89
N PRO A 694 -25.84 -3.34 -1.57
CA PRO A 694 -26.74 -4.10 -2.44
C PRO A 694 -27.79 -4.92 -1.68
N MET A 695 -29.06 -4.76 -2.07
CA MET A 695 -30.15 -5.68 -1.73
C MET A 695 -30.22 -6.84 -2.73
N ILE A 696 -29.55 -7.96 -2.40
CA ILE A 696 -29.60 -9.20 -3.19
C ILE A 696 -30.89 -9.97 -2.88
N LYS A 697 -31.44 -10.66 -3.89
CA LYS A 697 -32.73 -11.35 -3.79
C LYS A 697 -32.65 -12.75 -4.34
N VAL A 698 -33.23 -13.70 -3.62
CA VAL A 698 -33.37 -15.11 -4.00
C VAL A 698 -34.79 -15.54 -3.65
N ASN A 699 -35.45 -16.24 -4.56
CA ASN A 699 -36.69 -16.96 -4.25
C ASN A 699 -36.35 -18.44 -4.13
N CYS A 700 -36.73 -19.07 -3.03
CA CYS A 700 -36.31 -20.44 -2.70
C CYS A 700 -37.12 -21.51 -3.46
N ALA A 701 -38.31 -21.17 -3.96
CA ALA A 701 -39.15 -22.07 -4.75
C ALA A 701 -38.71 -22.19 -6.23
N ALA A 702 -37.98 -21.20 -6.74
CA ALA A 702 -37.70 -21.03 -8.16
C ALA A 702 -36.59 -21.95 -8.73
N LEU A 703 -35.90 -22.75 -7.90
CA LEU A 703 -34.71 -23.51 -8.28
C LEU A 703 -34.69 -24.91 -7.65
N PRO A 704 -34.22 -25.95 -8.39
CA PRO A 704 -33.92 -27.26 -7.83
C PRO A 704 -32.86 -27.21 -6.71
N GLU A 705 -32.91 -28.17 -5.79
CA GLU A 705 -32.12 -28.20 -4.53
C GLU A 705 -30.62 -27.95 -4.74
N ASN A 706 -29.97 -28.71 -5.64
CA ASN A 706 -28.54 -28.55 -5.95
C ASN A 706 -28.19 -27.19 -6.60
N LEU A 707 -29.17 -26.54 -7.24
CA LEU A 707 -28.99 -25.23 -7.87
C LEU A 707 -29.24 -24.07 -6.90
N ILE A 708 -30.19 -24.17 -5.97
CA ILE A 708 -30.35 -23.17 -4.91
C ILE A 708 -29.15 -23.18 -3.94
N GLU A 709 -28.59 -24.34 -3.62
CA GLU A 709 -27.34 -24.43 -2.83
C GLU A 709 -26.19 -23.72 -3.54
N SER A 710 -25.98 -24.04 -4.82
CA SER A 710 -24.98 -23.42 -5.68
C SER A 710 -25.23 -21.92 -5.95
N GLU A 711 -26.45 -21.42 -5.80
CA GLU A 711 -26.73 -19.98 -5.88
C GLU A 711 -26.40 -19.32 -4.55
N LEU A 712 -26.96 -19.78 -3.42
CA LEU A 712 -26.76 -19.16 -2.11
C LEU A 712 -25.29 -19.14 -1.68
N PHE A 713 -24.61 -20.29 -1.73
CA PHE A 713 -23.26 -20.47 -1.20
C PHE A 713 -22.18 -20.52 -2.29
N GLY A 714 -22.56 -20.54 -3.57
CA GLY A 714 -21.60 -20.65 -4.67
C GLY A 714 -21.02 -22.06 -4.81
N HIS A 715 -20.09 -22.24 -5.74
CA HIS A 715 -19.38 -23.51 -5.93
C HIS A 715 -17.93 -23.32 -6.36
N GLU A 716 -17.10 -24.30 -6.02
CA GLU A 716 -15.77 -24.44 -6.60
C GLU A 716 -15.79 -25.21 -7.92
N LYS A 717 -14.72 -25.06 -8.70
CA LYS A 717 -14.58 -25.74 -10.00
C LYS A 717 -14.53 -27.26 -9.78
N GLY A 718 -15.44 -27.98 -10.44
CA GLY A 718 -15.55 -29.45 -10.35
C GLY A 718 -16.52 -29.97 -9.27
N ALA A 719 -17.17 -29.08 -8.50
CA ALA A 719 -18.06 -29.48 -7.40
C ALA A 719 -19.23 -30.40 -7.80
N PHE A 720 -19.70 -30.30 -9.05
CA PHE A 720 -20.71 -31.20 -9.63
C PHE A 720 -20.56 -31.26 -11.16
N THR A 721 -21.27 -32.19 -11.81
CA THR A 721 -21.30 -32.35 -13.28
C THR A 721 -21.88 -31.10 -13.95
N GLY A 722 -21.01 -30.19 -14.38
CA GLY A 722 -21.37 -28.89 -14.98
C GLY A 722 -20.64 -27.69 -14.35
N ALA A 723 -20.01 -27.85 -13.18
CA ALA A 723 -19.24 -26.81 -12.49
C ALA A 723 -17.88 -26.53 -13.16
N LEU A 724 -17.89 -26.00 -14.38
CA LEU A 724 -16.68 -25.78 -15.20
C LEU A 724 -15.74 -24.67 -14.68
N ALA A 725 -16.25 -23.79 -13.81
CA ALA A 725 -15.52 -22.68 -13.17
C ALA A 725 -16.01 -22.48 -11.73
N ARG A 726 -15.28 -21.69 -10.91
CA ARG A 726 -15.72 -21.23 -9.59
C ARG A 726 -16.81 -20.16 -9.74
N LYS A 727 -17.79 -20.15 -8.83
CA LYS A 727 -18.88 -19.17 -8.79
C LYS A 727 -19.09 -18.66 -7.36
N LYS A 728 -19.10 -17.33 -7.19
CA LYS A 728 -19.45 -16.67 -5.91
C LYS A 728 -20.92 -16.90 -5.55
N GLY A 729 -21.19 -17.10 -4.26
CA GLY A 729 -22.56 -17.26 -3.73
C GLY A 729 -23.32 -15.95 -3.59
N ARG A 730 -24.65 -16.01 -3.47
CA ARG A 730 -25.49 -14.84 -3.17
C ARG A 730 -25.20 -14.23 -1.81
N PHE A 731 -24.74 -15.00 -0.83
CA PHE A 731 -24.17 -14.46 0.41
C PHE A 731 -22.89 -13.66 0.15
N GLU A 732 -21.95 -14.20 -0.64
CA GLU A 732 -20.71 -13.52 -1.03
C GLU A 732 -20.91 -12.25 -1.88
N VAL A 733 -22.09 -12.10 -2.50
CA VAL A 733 -22.50 -10.94 -3.32
C VAL A 733 -23.39 -9.98 -2.52
N ALA A 734 -23.89 -10.39 -1.36
CA ALA A 734 -24.69 -9.58 -0.44
C ALA A 734 -23.89 -9.04 0.76
N ASP A 735 -22.58 -9.32 0.82
CA ASP A 735 -21.67 -8.89 1.88
C ASP A 735 -21.72 -7.37 2.11
N THR A 736 -21.67 -6.95 3.37
CA THR A 736 -22.05 -5.63 3.93
C THR A 736 -23.50 -5.17 3.67
N GLY A 737 -24.22 -5.76 2.71
CA GLY A 737 -25.55 -5.36 2.27
C GLY A 737 -26.71 -6.12 2.92
N THR A 738 -27.70 -6.49 2.11
CA THR A 738 -28.93 -7.16 2.59
C THR A 738 -29.31 -8.30 1.66
N LEU A 739 -29.55 -9.48 2.20
CA LEU A 739 -30.09 -10.62 1.44
C LEU A 739 -31.58 -10.80 1.75
N PHE A 740 -32.39 -10.86 0.70
CA PHE A 740 -33.81 -11.19 0.77
C PHE A 740 -34.08 -12.61 0.27
N LEU A 741 -34.61 -13.47 1.15
CA LEU A 741 -35.03 -14.84 0.84
C LEU A 741 -36.57 -14.90 0.78
N ASP A 742 -37.13 -14.90 -0.43
CA ASP A 742 -38.56 -15.14 -0.63
C ASP A 742 -38.87 -16.64 -0.62
N GLU A 743 -40.06 -16.97 -0.11
CA GLU A 743 -40.57 -18.34 0.04
C GLU A 743 -39.59 -19.29 0.78
N VAL A 744 -38.96 -18.80 1.87
CA VAL A 744 -37.98 -19.55 2.69
C VAL A 744 -38.50 -20.89 3.24
N GLY A 745 -39.83 -21.05 3.36
CA GLY A 745 -40.49 -22.31 3.71
C GLY A 745 -40.44 -23.41 2.63
N GLU A 746 -39.77 -23.15 1.50
CA GLU A 746 -39.43 -24.14 0.46
C GLU A 746 -37.94 -24.57 0.53
N CYS A 747 -37.16 -24.06 1.48
CA CYS A 747 -35.74 -24.38 1.66
C CYS A 747 -35.54 -25.84 2.13
N PRO A 748 -34.76 -26.69 1.42
CA PRO A 748 -34.48 -28.07 1.83
C PRO A 748 -33.77 -28.18 3.20
N LEU A 749 -34.01 -29.26 3.95
CA LEU A 749 -33.50 -29.45 5.32
C LEU A 749 -31.95 -29.38 5.44
N ASP A 750 -31.22 -29.92 4.45
CA ASP A 750 -29.76 -29.84 4.42
C ASP A 750 -29.29 -28.39 4.22
N LEU A 751 -30.00 -27.64 3.37
CA LEU A 751 -29.74 -26.24 3.08
C LEU A 751 -30.06 -25.32 4.27
N GLN A 752 -31.12 -25.63 5.03
CA GLN A 752 -31.47 -24.97 6.28
C GLN A 752 -30.32 -25.02 7.30
N THR A 753 -29.55 -26.13 7.31
CA THR A 753 -28.41 -26.30 8.22
C THR A 753 -27.23 -25.39 7.84
N LYS A 754 -26.99 -25.15 6.54
CA LYS A 754 -25.97 -24.19 6.08
C LYS A 754 -26.41 -22.74 6.26
N LEU A 755 -27.70 -22.44 6.04
CA LEU A 755 -28.29 -21.12 6.29
C LEU A 755 -28.20 -20.74 7.78
N LEU A 756 -28.39 -21.71 8.68
CA LEU A 756 -28.21 -21.53 10.12
C LEU A 756 -26.79 -21.09 10.48
N ARG A 757 -25.76 -21.68 9.85
CA ARG A 757 -24.36 -21.37 10.13
C ARG A 757 -24.01 -19.93 9.79
N VAL A 758 -24.45 -19.42 8.63
CA VAL A 758 -24.28 -17.99 8.28
C VAL A 758 -24.99 -17.09 9.30
N LEU A 759 -26.20 -17.44 9.73
CA LEU A 759 -26.96 -16.66 10.72
C LEU A 759 -26.44 -16.72 12.17
N GLN A 760 -25.43 -17.55 12.45
CA GLN A 760 -24.83 -17.69 13.78
C GLN A 760 -23.36 -17.28 13.83
N GLU A 761 -22.60 -17.59 12.78
CA GLU A 761 -21.14 -17.42 12.73
C GLU A 761 -20.71 -16.33 11.73
N GLY A 762 -21.60 -15.90 10.82
CA GLY A 762 -21.23 -15.08 9.66
C GLY A 762 -20.44 -15.86 8.61
N GLU A 763 -20.41 -17.19 8.67
CA GLU A 763 -19.50 -18.05 7.90
C GLU A 763 -20.22 -19.11 7.04
N PHE A 764 -19.68 -19.39 5.85
CA PHE A 764 -20.04 -20.56 5.03
C PHE A 764 -18.86 -21.07 4.19
N GLU A 765 -19.02 -22.25 3.59
CA GLU A 765 -18.10 -22.85 2.63
C GLU A 765 -18.84 -23.04 1.28
N ARG A 766 -18.17 -22.84 0.14
CA ARG A 766 -18.79 -23.07 -1.18
C ARG A 766 -19.00 -24.56 -1.44
N VAL A 767 -19.98 -24.91 -2.26
CA VAL A 767 -20.20 -26.31 -2.67
C VAL A 767 -18.93 -26.86 -3.34
N GLY A 768 -18.43 -27.98 -2.82
CA GLY A 768 -17.19 -28.64 -3.28
C GLY A 768 -15.88 -27.97 -2.85
N GLY A 769 -15.91 -26.91 -2.04
CA GLY A 769 -14.73 -26.26 -1.46
C GLY A 769 -14.61 -26.48 0.04
N SER A 770 -13.42 -26.18 0.59
CA SER A 770 -13.13 -26.12 2.03
C SER A 770 -12.57 -24.74 2.44
N GLU A 771 -12.85 -23.71 1.65
CA GLU A 771 -12.53 -22.31 1.95
C GLU A 771 -13.70 -21.73 2.75
N THR A 772 -13.49 -21.47 4.04
CA THR A 772 -14.46 -20.79 4.90
C THR A 772 -14.44 -19.29 4.63
N ILE A 773 -15.62 -18.71 4.37
CA ILE A 773 -15.81 -17.35 3.92
C ILE A 773 -16.64 -16.61 4.96
N LYS A 774 -16.10 -15.51 5.48
CA LYS A 774 -16.83 -14.56 6.33
C LYS A 774 -17.61 -13.57 5.47
N VAL A 775 -18.83 -13.26 5.89
CA VAL A 775 -19.69 -12.20 5.32
C VAL A 775 -20.53 -11.54 6.42
N ASP A 776 -20.77 -10.25 6.29
CA ASP A 776 -21.75 -9.50 7.09
C ASP A 776 -22.99 -9.22 6.24
N VAL A 777 -24.07 -9.97 6.46
CA VAL A 777 -25.28 -9.91 5.62
C VAL A 777 -26.53 -9.81 6.48
N ARG A 778 -27.19 -8.65 6.45
CA ARG A 778 -28.52 -8.49 7.05
C ARG A 778 -29.54 -9.35 6.30
N LEU A 779 -30.24 -10.24 6.99
CA LEU A 779 -31.21 -11.14 6.38
C LEU A 779 -32.66 -10.66 6.54
N VAL A 780 -33.40 -10.64 5.43
CA VAL A 780 -34.86 -10.50 5.42
C VAL A 780 -35.45 -11.75 4.77
N ALA A 781 -36.24 -12.51 5.50
CA ALA A 781 -36.90 -13.72 5.01
C ALA A 781 -38.40 -13.46 4.79
N ALA A 782 -39.00 -14.14 3.82
CA ALA A 782 -40.45 -14.10 3.59
C ALA A 782 -41.02 -15.49 3.33
N THR A 783 -42.28 -15.71 3.74
CA THR A 783 -42.98 -16.98 3.58
C THR A 783 -44.49 -16.78 3.43
N ASN A 784 -45.16 -17.73 2.78
CA ASN A 784 -46.63 -17.91 2.80
C ASN A 784 -47.05 -19.13 3.64
N ARG A 785 -46.12 -20.01 4.01
CA ARG A 785 -46.34 -21.17 4.88
C ARG A 785 -46.18 -20.80 6.34
N ASP A 786 -46.93 -21.50 7.19
CA ASP A 786 -46.72 -21.50 8.62
C ASP A 786 -45.44 -22.30 8.95
N LEU A 787 -44.41 -21.62 9.44
CA LEU A 787 -43.15 -22.27 9.79
C LEU A 787 -43.21 -22.96 11.16
N GLU A 788 -44.15 -22.61 12.03
CA GLU A 788 -44.32 -23.22 13.35
C GLU A 788 -44.97 -24.60 13.20
N GLU A 789 -46.00 -24.71 12.34
CA GLU A 789 -46.56 -26.01 11.92
C GLU A 789 -45.50 -26.87 11.20
N MET A 790 -44.69 -26.28 10.31
CA MET A 790 -43.60 -27.03 9.65
C MET A 790 -42.49 -27.49 10.60
N VAL A 791 -42.22 -26.76 11.69
CA VAL A 791 -41.30 -27.22 12.75
C VAL A 791 -41.91 -28.40 13.52
N ALA A 792 -43.19 -28.35 13.85
CA ALA A 792 -43.89 -29.46 14.51
C ALA A 792 -43.91 -30.74 13.66
N ASP A 793 -44.05 -30.60 12.34
CA ASP A 793 -43.98 -31.69 11.36
C ASP A 793 -42.54 -32.20 11.08
N GLY A 794 -41.50 -31.54 11.61
CA GLY A 794 -40.10 -31.83 11.28
C GLY A 794 -39.68 -31.48 9.84
N ARG A 795 -40.51 -30.69 9.12
CA ARG A 795 -40.24 -30.20 7.75
C ARG A 795 -39.41 -28.91 7.72
N PHE A 796 -39.25 -28.26 8.86
CA PHE A 796 -38.37 -27.10 9.06
C PHE A 796 -37.62 -27.24 10.39
N ARG A 797 -36.37 -26.77 10.48
CA ARG A 797 -35.58 -26.88 11.72
C ARG A 797 -35.97 -25.80 12.72
N ALA A 798 -36.15 -26.19 13.99
CA ALA A 798 -36.49 -25.28 15.07
C ALA A 798 -35.40 -24.22 15.34
N ASP A 799 -34.12 -24.60 15.26
CA ASP A 799 -32.98 -23.69 15.47
C ASP A 799 -32.91 -22.56 14.42
N LEU A 800 -33.16 -22.89 13.15
CA LEU A 800 -33.30 -21.90 12.09
C LEU A 800 -34.56 -21.06 12.25
N TYR A 801 -35.70 -21.66 12.62
CA TYR A 801 -36.94 -20.91 12.87
C TYR A 801 -36.72 -19.80 13.91
N TYR A 802 -36.08 -20.11 15.06
CA TYR A 802 -35.82 -19.09 16.08
C TYR A 802 -34.78 -18.03 15.66
N ARG A 803 -33.85 -18.34 14.73
CA ARG A 803 -32.92 -17.35 14.16
C ARG A 803 -33.54 -16.49 13.06
N LEU A 804 -34.55 -16.97 12.34
CA LEU A 804 -35.31 -16.18 11.38
C LEU A 804 -36.39 -15.33 12.07
N ASN A 805 -37.09 -15.89 13.06
CA ASN A 805 -38.23 -15.26 13.73
C ASN A 805 -37.82 -14.26 14.83
N VAL A 806 -36.73 -13.50 14.62
CA VAL A 806 -36.26 -12.47 15.56
C VAL A 806 -37.17 -11.25 15.54
N PHE A 807 -37.62 -10.82 14.35
CA PHE A 807 -38.65 -9.78 14.21
C PHE A 807 -39.74 -10.18 13.20
N PRO A 808 -40.87 -10.77 13.65
CA PRO A 808 -41.99 -11.13 12.78
C PRO A 808 -42.79 -9.92 12.31
N ILE A 809 -43.09 -9.87 11.01
CA ILE A 809 -44.00 -8.92 10.37
C ILE A 809 -45.07 -9.68 9.59
N SER A 810 -46.30 -9.71 10.10
CA SER A 810 -47.44 -10.29 9.39
C SER A 810 -48.03 -9.30 8.38
N ASN A 811 -47.96 -9.63 7.09
CA ASN A 811 -48.51 -8.81 6.02
C ASN A 811 -50.01 -9.08 5.81
N LEU A 812 -50.82 -8.03 5.92
CA LEU A 812 -52.29 -8.17 5.87
C LEU A 812 -52.81 -8.49 4.45
N PRO A 813 -53.69 -9.49 4.31
CA PRO A 813 -54.37 -9.80 3.06
C PRO A 813 -55.35 -8.69 2.69
N LEU A 814 -55.63 -8.55 1.39
CA LEU A 814 -56.38 -7.41 0.83
C LEU A 814 -57.80 -7.29 1.41
N ARG A 815 -58.44 -8.43 1.71
CA ARG A 815 -59.75 -8.53 2.39
C ARG A 815 -59.78 -7.94 3.82
N GLU A 816 -58.63 -7.77 4.47
CA GLU A 816 -58.54 -7.18 5.82
C GLU A 816 -58.27 -5.67 5.78
N ARG A 817 -57.92 -5.15 4.59
CA ARG A 817 -57.65 -3.73 4.29
C ARG A 817 -58.46 -3.25 3.08
N THR A 818 -59.76 -3.53 3.10
CA THR A 818 -60.69 -3.16 2.01
C THR A 818 -60.76 -1.67 1.72
N GLU A 819 -60.28 -0.83 2.64
CA GLU A 819 -60.12 0.61 2.45
C GLU A 819 -59.08 0.94 1.36
N ASP A 820 -58.06 0.08 1.16
CA ASP A 820 -57.01 0.27 0.14
C ASP A 820 -57.50 -0.01 -1.29
N ILE A 821 -58.55 -0.81 -1.45
CA ILE A 821 -59.00 -1.32 -2.77
C ILE A 821 -59.25 -0.19 -3.78
N PRO A 822 -59.99 0.90 -3.48
CA PRO A 822 -60.24 1.96 -4.45
C PRO A 822 -58.98 2.64 -4.96
N VAL A 823 -58.03 2.92 -4.06
CA VAL A 823 -56.78 3.62 -4.40
C VAL A 823 -55.84 2.72 -5.20
N LEU A 824 -55.79 1.43 -4.87
CA LEU A 824 -55.07 0.43 -5.66
C LEU A 824 -55.69 0.29 -7.07
N VAL A 825 -57.03 0.27 -7.18
CA VAL A 825 -57.73 0.26 -8.47
C VAL A 825 -57.40 1.51 -9.28
N GLU A 826 -57.52 2.71 -8.70
CA GLU A 826 -57.21 3.97 -9.38
C GLU A 826 -55.75 4.01 -9.88
N HIS A 827 -54.79 3.57 -9.05
CA HIS A 827 -53.39 3.45 -9.44
C HIS A 827 -53.18 2.46 -10.60
N PHE A 828 -53.76 1.25 -10.52
CA PHE A 828 -53.63 0.27 -11.59
C PHE A 828 -54.33 0.72 -12.88
N VAL A 829 -55.50 1.36 -12.79
CA VAL A 829 -56.19 1.94 -13.96
C VAL A 829 -55.29 2.97 -14.63
N GLN A 830 -54.72 3.94 -13.89
CA GLN A 830 -53.79 4.93 -14.46
C GLN A 830 -52.55 4.27 -15.10
N LYS A 831 -51.90 3.35 -14.39
CA LYS A 831 -50.72 2.59 -14.83
C LYS A 831 -50.96 1.86 -16.15
N PHE A 832 -52.07 1.14 -16.29
CA PHE A 832 -52.38 0.36 -17.49
C PHE A 832 -52.99 1.21 -18.60
N SER A 833 -53.74 2.27 -18.28
CA SER A 833 -54.30 3.22 -19.27
C SER A 833 -53.17 3.92 -20.02
N LEU A 834 -52.16 4.43 -19.30
CA LEU A 834 -50.96 5.02 -19.88
C LEU A 834 -50.19 4.03 -20.77
N LYS A 835 -49.99 2.79 -20.28
CA LYS A 835 -49.29 1.71 -21.00
C LYS A 835 -50.00 1.30 -22.31
N GLN A 836 -51.33 1.41 -22.36
CA GLN A 836 -52.15 1.00 -23.51
C GLN A 836 -52.61 2.19 -24.39
N GLY A 837 -52.23 3.43 -24.06
CA GLY A 837 -52.68 4.64 -24.78
C GLY A 837 -54.19 4.90 -24.70
N LYS A 838 -54.90 4.30 -23.74
CA LYS A 838 -56.35 4.47 -23.53
C LYS A 838 -56.60 5.54 -22.45
N THR A 839 -57.68 6.31 -22.60
CA THR A 839 -58.15 7.27 -21.58
C THR A 839 -59.39 6.72 -20.88
N ILE A 840 -59.23 6.31 -19.62
CA ILE A 840 -60.35 5.84 -18.77
C ILE A 840 -60.60 6.91 -17.70
N SER A 841 -61.71 7.63 -17.83
CA SER A 841 -62.07 8.78 -16.99
C SER A 841 -62.95 8.41 -15.79
N LYS A 842 -63.62 7.25 -15.82
CA LYS A 842 -64.63 6.84 -14.82
C LYS A 842 -64.53 5.37 -14.44
N ILE A 843 -64.73 5.11 -13.14
CA ILE A 843 -65.00 3.77 -12.60
C ILE A 843 -66.43 3.77 -12.05
N SER A 844 -67.21 2.74 -12.36
CA SER A 844 -68.57 2.59 -11.86
C SER A 844 -68.58 2.38 -10.33
N LYS A 845 -69.42 3.13 -9.60
CA LYS A 845 -69.65 2.90 -8.16
C LYS A 845 -70.10 1.46 -7.87
N GLY A 846 -70.93 0.90 -8.76
CA GLY A 846 -71.40 -0.48 -8.64
C GLY A 846 -70.31 -1.52 -8.82
N ASP A 847 -69.28 -1.24 -9.63
CA ASP A 847 -68.17 -2.17 -9.83
C ASP A 847 -67.10 -2.03 -8.74
N MET A 848 -66.89 -0.81 -8.22
CA MET A 848 -66.07 -0.57 -7.03
C MET A 848 -66.63 -1.31 -5.79
N GLU A 849 -67.95 -1.29 -5.59
CA GLU A 849 -68.58 -2.06 -4.50
C GLU A 849 -68.48 -3.58 -4.70
N LYS A 850 -68.58 -4.10 -5.93
CA LYS A 850 -68.33 -5.54 -6.17
C LYS A 850 -66.88 -5.91 -5.83
N LEU A 851 -65.90 -5.09 -6.20
CA LEU A 851 -64.50 -5.32 -5.83
C LEU A 851 -64.30 -5.29 -4.31
N ARG A 852 -64.87 -4.30 -3.61
CA ARG A 852 -64.80 -4.23 -2.13
C ARG A 852 -65.33 -5.46 -1.40
N ASN A 853 -66.30 -6.15 -2.00
CA ASN A 853 -66.93 -7.36 -1.45
C ASN A 853 -66.32 -8.67 -2.00
N TYR A 854 -65.29 -8.61 -2.85
CA TYR A 854 -64.61 -9.79 -3.40
C TYR A 854 -63.46 -10.24 -2.46
N PRO A 855 -63.26 -11.55 -2.24
CA PRO A 855 -62.34 -12.04 -1.19
C PRO A 855 -60.84 -12.00 -1.56
N PHE A 856 -60.49 -11.82 -2.84
CA PHE A 856 -59.12 -11.80 -3.37
C PHE A 856 -58.17 -12.90 -2.86
N PRO A 857 -58.41 -14.19 -3.17
CA PRO A 857 -57.47 -15.27 -2.85
C PRO A 857 -56.04 -15.06 -3.39
N GLY A 858 -55.87 -14.35 -4.51
CA GLY A 858 -54.55 -13.92 -5.04
C GLY A 858 -54.15 -12.50 -4.63
N ASN A 859 -54.87 -11.89 -3.69
CA ASN A 859 -54.59 -10.60 -3.07
C ASN A 859 -54.35 -9.46 -4.11
N VAL A 860 -53.33 -8.62 -3.91
CA VAL A 860 -53.05 -7.46 -4.76
C VAL A 860 -52.66 -7.88 -6.18
N ARG A 861 -52.04 -9.05 -6.34
CA ARG A 861 -51.67 -9.60 -7.66
C ARG A 861 -52.89 -10.04 -8.48
N GLU A 862 -53.93 -10.55 -7.83
CA GLU A 862 -55.22 -10.81 -8.48
C GLU A 862 -55.92 -9.52 -8.87
N LEU A 863 -55.97 -8.52 -7.97
CA LEU A 863 -56.53 -7.21 -8.28
C LEU A 863 -55.81 -6.55 -9.47
N GLU A 864 -54.48 -6.54 -9.50
CA GLU A 864 -53.68 -6.00 -10.59
C GLU A 864 -54.03 -6.68 -11.93
N ASN A 865 -54.07 -8.02 -11.96
CA ASN A 865 -54.43 -8.81 -13.13
C ASN A 865 -55.88 -8.56 -13.60
N MET A 866 -56.83 -8.37 -12.66
CA MET A 866 -58.22 -8.04 -12.98
C MET A 866 -58.33 -6.65 -13.61
N ILE A 867 -57.60 -5.67 -13.10
CA ILE A 867 -57.62 -4.30 -13.62
C ILE A 867 -56.88 -4.18 -14.95
N GLU A 868 -55.72 -4.82 -15.16
CA GLU A 868 -55.06 -4.84 -16.48
C GLU A 868 -56.00 -5.44 -17.55
N ARG A 869 -56.67 -6.56 -17.23
CA ARG A 869 -57.66 -7.19 -18.11
C ARG A 869 -58.86 -6.27 -18.39
N ALA A 870 -59.38 -5.59 -17.37
CA ALA A 870 -60.50 -4.66 -17.52
C ALA A 870 -60.13 -3.44 -18.39
N VAL A 871 -58.92 -2.89 -18.24
CA VAL A 871 -58.41 -1.79 -19.09
C VAL A 871 -58.24 -2.23 -20.54
N ILE A 872 -57.72 -3.45 -20.78
CA ILE A 872 -57.60 -4.01 -22.13
C ILE A 872 -58.98 -4.15 -22.79
N LEU A 873 -59.95 -4.78 -22.10
CA LEU A 873 -61.29 -5.10 -22.60
C LEU A 873 -62.28 -3.93 -22.62
N THR A 874 -61.89 -2.74 -22.14
CA THR A 874 -62.75 -1.55 -22.10
C THR A 874 -62.43 -0.63 -23.28
N ASP A 875 -63.40 -0.43 -24.18
CA ASP A 875 -63.28 0.48 -25.34
C ASP A 875 -64.08 1.78 -25.17
N SER A 876 -64.37 2.17 -23.91
CA SER A 876 -65.04 3.43 -23.55
C SER A 876 -64.31 4.13 -22.41
N GLU A 877 -64.61 5.39 -22.14
CA GLU A 877 -64.02 6.10 -20.98
C GLU A 877 -64.40 5.50 -19.61
N THR A 878 -65.44 4.64 -19.54
CA THR A 878 -65.89 4.03 -18.27
C THR A 878 -65.40 2.59 -18.18
N LEU A 879 -64.61 2.29 -17.15
CA LEU A 879 -64.07 0.95 -16.89
C LEU A 879 -65.18 -0.07 -16.68
N ASN A 880 -65.17 -1.16 -17.46
CA ASN A 880 -66.10 -2.28 -17.32
C ASN A 880 -65.40 -3.48 -16.66
N ILE A 881 -65.76 -3.76 -15.40
CA ILE A 881 -65.13 -4.83 -14.61
C ILE A 881 -66.02 -6.08 -14.62
N ARG A 882 -65.63 -7.07 -15.42
CA ARG A 882 -66.21 -8.41 -15.34
C ARG A 882 -65.55 -9.19 -14.22
N ILE A 883 -66.33 -9.54 -13.21
CA ILE A 883 -65.93 -10.44 -12.13
C ILE A 883 -66.60 -11.77 -12.39
N ASP A 884 -65.81 -12.75 -12.82
CA ASP A 884 -66.29 -14.12 -13.02
C ASP A 884 -66.63 -14.74 -11.65
N PRO A 885 -67.74 -15.49 -11.51
CA PRO A 885 -68.06 -16.16 -10.26
C PRO A 885 -66.98 -17.20 -9.92
N ILE A 886 -66.47 -17.13 -8.69
CA ILE A 886 -65.33 -17.94 -8.23
C ILE A 886 -65.61 -19.43 -8.45
N ARG A 887 -64.85 -20.06 -9.35
CA ARG A 887 -64.68 -21.52 -9.35
C ARG A 887 -63.82 -21.86 -8.13
N PRO A 888 -64.28 -22.67 -7.16
CA PRO A 888 -63.47 -23.03 -6.00
C PRO A 888 -62.33 -23.96 -6.43
N GLN A 889 -61.14 -23.38 -6.65
CA GLN A 889 -59.90 -24.15 -6.65
C GLN A 889 -59.45 -24.31 -5.19
N ALA A 890 -58.93 -25.50 -4.86
CA ALA A 890 -58.69 -25.89 -3.48
C ALA A 890 -57.53 -25.11 -2.85
N ALA A 891 -57.84 -24.24 -1.88
CA ALA A 891 -56.85 -23.74 -0.95
C ALA A 891 -56.42 -24.90 -0.02
N GLY A 892 -55.10 -25.16 0.05
CA GLY A 892 -54.52 -26.30 0.75
C GLY A 892 -54.51 -26.23 2.28
N GLY A 893 -55.63 -25.85 2.90
CA GLY A 893 -55.85 -25.99 4.34
C GLY A 893 -56.76 -27.17 4.63
N SER A 894 -56.47 -27.95 5.69
CA SER A 894 -57.23 -29.16 6.05
C SER A 894 -58.59 -28.84 6.70
N GLN A 895 -59.47 -28.13 6.00
CA GLN A 895 -60.89 -28.15 6.32
C GLN A 895 -61.46 -29.51 5.97
N ARG A 896 -61.45 -30.42 6.95
CA ARG A 896 -62.22 -31.67 6.95
C ARG A 896 -63.62 -31.38 6.41
N LEU A 897 -63.91 -31.85 5.20
CA LEU A 897 -65.23 -31.74 4.59
C LEU A 897 -66.26 -32.36 5.55
N LEU A 898 -67.09 -31.50 6.13
CA LEU A 898 -68.15 -31.93 7.04
C LEU A 898 -69.07 -32.87 6.27
N THR A 899 -69.25 -34.08 6.80
CA THR A 899 -70.19 -35.04 6.26
C THR A 899 -71.59 -34.44 6.20
N PHE A 900 -72.47 -35.01 5.37
CA PHE A 900 -73.83 -34.50 5.21
C PHE A 900 -74.61 -34.45 6.54
N GLU A 901 -74.32 -35.35 7.49
CA GLU A 901 -74.87 -35.27 8.85
C GLU A 901 -74.23 -34.16 9.69
N GLU A 902 -72.91 -33.94 9.63
CA GLU A 902 -72.24 -32.83 10.33
C GLU A 902 -72.72 -31.45 9.80
N MET A 903 -72.92 -31.30 8.49
CA MET A 903 -73.50 -30.08 7.91
C MET A 903 -74.96 -29.88 8.32
N GLN A 904 -75.82 -30.92 8.24
CA GLN A 904 -77.20 -30.82 8.73
C GLN A 904 -77.26 -30.53 10.23
N ARG A 905 -76.37 -31.13 11.04
CA ARG A 905 -76.28 -30.88 12.48
C ARG A 905 -75.97 -29.42 12.76
N LYS A 906 -74.95 -28.85 12.10
CA LYS A 906 -74.60 -27.43 12.26
C LYS A 906 -75.74 -26.51 11.84
N HIS A 907 -76.31 -26.71 10.65
CA HIS A 907 -77.38 -25.86 10.13
C HIS A 907 -78.64 -25.87 11.03
N ILE A 908 -79.01 -27.03 11.59
CA ILE A 908 -80.10 -27.15 12.56
C ILE A 908 -79.75 -26.44 13.88
N ILE A 909 -78.52 -26.54 14.39
CA ILE A 909 -78.07 -25.83 15.60
C ILE A 909 -78.13 -24.31 15.40
N ASP A 910 -77.68 -23.81 14.26
CA ASP A 910 -77.63 -22.36 14.00
C ASP A 910 -79.04 -21.78 13.79
N ALA A 911 -79.94 -22.51 13.13
CA ALA A 911 -81.37 -22.16 13.07
C ALA A 911 -82.04 -22.17 14.46
N LEU A 912 -81.74 -23.16 15.31
CA LEU A 912 -82.26 -23.22 16.68
C LEU A 912 -81.73 -22.09 17.57
N LYS A 913 -80.50 -21.62 17.37
CA LYS A 913 -79.99 -20.41 18.06
C LYS A 913 -80.76 -19.18 17.61
N PHE A 914 -80.98 -19.01 16.30
CA PHE A 914 -81.70 -17.89 15.73
C PHE A 914 -83.15 -17.79 16.24
N THR A 915 -83.82 -18.92 16.51
CA THR A 915 -85.16 -18.96 17.11
C THR A 915 -85.18 -19.05 18.64
N GLY A 916 -84.07 -18.77 19.33
CA GLY A 916 -84.00 -18.79 20.80
C GLY A 916 -84.31 -20.16 21.42
N GLY A 917 -83.95 -21.23 20.73
CA GLY A 917 -84.21 -22.63 21.09
C GLY A 917 -85.65 -23.11 20.86
N ARG A 918 -86.52 -22.29 20.24
CA ARG A 918 -87.88 -22.68 19.88
C ARG A 918 -87.87 -23.61 18.67
N VAL A 919 -88.24 -24.87 18.89
CA VAL A 919 -88.31 -25.88 17.82
C VAL A 919 -89.60 -25.76 17.01
N THR A 920 -90.71 -25.39 17.66
CA THR A 920 -92.09 -25.56 17.16
C THR A 920 -92.91 -24.27 17.21
N GLY A 921 -93.86 -24.11 16.28
CA GLY A 921 -94.75 -22.93 16.18
C GLY A 921 -94.31 -21.93 15.10
N PRO A 922 -95.03 -20.80 14.92
CA PRO A 922 -94.84 -19.88 13.79
C PRO A 922 -93.46 -19.19 13.76
N GLU A 923 -92.82 -19.02 14.92
CA GLU A 923 -91.44 -18.52 15.06
C GLU A 923 -90.46 -19.66 15.39
N GLY A 924 -90.83 -20.91 15.12
CA GLY A 924 -90.04 -22.11 15.41
C GLY A 924 -89.03 -22.44 14.32
N ALA A 925 -87.94 -23.12 14.71
CA ALA A 925 -86.91 -23.56 13.78
C ALA A 925 -87.44 -24.52 12.68
N GLY A 926 -88.57 -25.19 12.90
CA GLY A 926 -89.27 -25.96 11.86
C GLY A 926 -89.65 -25.08 10.67
N VAL A 927 -90.33 -23.97 10.91
CA VAL A 927 -90.75 -23.00 9.88
C VAL A 927 -89.54 -22.38 9.18
N LEU A 928 -88.51 -21.98 9.95
CA LEU A 928 -87.30 -21.36 9.40
C LEU A 928 -86.44 -22.30 8.55
N LEU A 929 -86.58 -23.62 8.70
CA LEU A 929 -85.88 -24.65 7.93
C LEU A 929 -86.75 -25.29 6.82
N ASP A 930 -87.99 -24.82 6.62
CA ASP A 930 -89.02 -25.47 5.79
C ASP A 930 -89.19 -26.97 6.11
N MET A 931 -89.26 -27.29 7.40
CA MET A 931 -89.38 -28.64 7.93
C MET A 931 -90.50 -28.76 8.95
N ASN A 932 -91.39 -29.75 8.78
CA ASN A 932 -92.37 -30.10 9.80
C ASN A 932 -91.70 -30.37 11.16
N ASP A 933 -92.19 -29.71 12.21
CA ASP A 933 -91.74 -29.81 13.60
C ASP A 933 -91.39 -31.24 14.07
N ARG A 934 -92.21 -32.23 13.73
CA ARG A 934 -91.98 -33.64 14.11
C ARG A 934 -90.76 -34.23 13.40
N THR A 935 -90.55 -33.86 12.14
CA THR A 935 -89.38 -34.26 11.35
C THR A 935 -88.12 -33.58 11.84
N LEU A 936 -88.20 -32.30 12.25
CA LEU A 936 -87.07 -31.58 12.84
C LEU A 936 -86.65 -32.20 14.18
N VAL A 937 -87.59 -32.48 15.10
CA VAL A 937 -87.31 -33.17 16.37
C VAL A 937 -86.70 -34.55 16.13
N SER A 938 -87.17 -35.29 15.13
CA SER A 938 -86.61 -36.59 14.74
C SER A 938 -85.15 -36.45 14.26
N LYS A 939 -84.86 -35.48 13.38
CA LYS A 939 -83.49 -35.16 12.95
C LYS A 939 -82.59 -34.73 14.11
N MET A 940 -83.06 -33.86 15.01
CA MET A 940 -82.29 -33.44 16.19
C MET A 940 -81.87 -34.63 17.06
N ARG A 941 -82.78 -35.60 17.26
CA ARG A 941 -82.47 -36.85 17.98
C ARG A 941 -81.49 -37.73 17.21
N LYS A 942 -81.67 -37.94 15.90
CA LYS A 942 -80.75 -38.75 15.07
C LYS A 942 -79.34 -38.15 15.02
N LEU A 943 -79.25 -36.84 14.85
CA LEU A 943 -77.99 -36.09 14.76
C LEU A 943 -77.35 -35.80 16.13
N GLY A 944 -77.97 -36.23 17.23
CA GLY A 944 -77.40 -36.16 18.59
C GLY A 944 -77.28 -34.75 19.18
N ILE A 945 -78.15 -33.82 18.77
CA ILE A 945 -78.15 -32.40 19.19
C ILE A 945 -78.77 -32.27 20.60
N LYS A 946 -78.02 -31.73 21.57
CA LYS A 946 -78.49 -31.50 22.94
C LYS A 946 -78.83 -30.02 23.19
N LYS A 947 -79.79 -29.73 24.07
CA LYS A 947 -80.26 -28.37 24.41
C LYS A 947 -79.12 -27.36 24.66
N ARG A 948 -78.06 -27.78 25.35
CA ARG A 948 -76.85 -27.00 25.67
C ARG A 948 -76.00 -26.54 24.47
N GLU A 949 -76.34 -26.96 23.25
CA GLU A 949 -75.58 -26.63 22.03
C GLU A 949 -76.20 -25.47 21.24
N TYR A 950 -77.45 -25.12 21.56
CA TYR A 950 -78.23 -24.09 20.86
C TYR A 950 -79.00 -23.13 21.79
N LEU A 951 -79.01 -23.38 23.09
CA LEU A 951 -79.35 -22.41 24.13
C LEU A 951 -78.05 -21.92 24.77
N VAL A 952 -77.86 -20.60 24.76
CA VAL A 952 -76.81 -19.83 25.46
C VAL A 952 -77.53 -18.93 26.47
#